data_AF-A0AAN6ZWG9-F1
#
_entry.id   AF-A0AAN6ZWG9-F1
#
_cell.length_a   1.000
_cell.length_b   1.000
_cell.length_c   1.000
_cell.angle_alpha   90.00
_cell.angle_beta   90.00
_cell.angle_gamma   90.00
#
_symmetry.space_group_name_H-M   'P 1'
#
loop_
_entity.id
_entity.type
_entity.pdbx_description
1 polymer ?
#
loop_
_entity_poly.entity_id
_entity_poly.type
_entity_poly.pdbx_seq_one_letter_code
_entity_poly.pdbx_strand_id
1 'polypeptide(L)'
;MALSPKWYQFLVGVFASLGSLLFGYDLGVIAQVIASQSFKARFNPSDNEEAAVVSVFTGGAFFGAALAGPMGDKVGRRWTIMMGALVFCLGGALQTGAQALSYLYSGRAIAGLGVGTLCMIVPLYQAELAHPSIRGRVTALQQFMLGIGALAAAWISYGTYVGFAPTNDGQWRTSLGIQIIPAVFLAALILLFPESPRWLIDHGKPDLGLQTLAKLHAHGDTNDAWVQAEFHQIQDAVLFDHEHEAKSYVELFKDKSCFRRLFLACALQASVQMTGVSAIQYYSVTIYGLMGIKGDDTLKYQAISSIIALVGQALCILFIDRFGRRWPLIFGNLGNCVTFIIATIMLALYPPGTSDNKAAAWGFIVVTWIYNFSFSATCGPLSWIIPAEIFDTKTRSKGVSIATMVSFGFNTMIGQVTGPAMKTVGYRYYILFVICNFTNAIFFWAFLPETARRPLEEMNRLFTDAPIFVPTMDRSDWVGNDLERRVEEFLGTVKGDLANVTGPPSLLAPSSVVEVGHCWAQRPSVFAAPALEPCPSKRALLVLRWFLIALRSQLYIGVDHHHSSSPSSHSSSASTSIRKPLNAFLGELFLATWTDPQNPTTASTSLVAEQVSHHPPITAMHVVDAAHGVRADGYARVEMTFNGNVNIRQVGHATLRVDKYDEDYLVPLPDVKVRGFLSGCMYPEIAGTYQIVGSGGFVTEVKFWGEGMIRGKRNSFEARVYRKEAFLSASSSSGRKPREAVYEVAGCWSEGWTVKDGKTGEVLEVYDVDAPENAPVPMEMECPVEAQDPWESRRAWDGVLGGLRAGDMRAVVAEKTKIETAQRQMRASEAARGVAWEPLFFRSRHGDEHDVFHRLAEGTGWQLHHDKTKGVWKVDDARVKKAQRPFRGDLTPFGY
;
A
#
# COMPACT_ATOMS: atom_id res chain seq x y z
N MET A 1 3.34 -17.95 29.45
CA MET A 1 2.32 -17.49 28.46
C MET A 1 3.04 -16.57 27.49
N ALA A 2 3.28 -17.01 26.24
CA ALA A 2 3.99 -16.20 25.27
C ALA A 2 3.12 -14.99 24.88
N LEU A 3 3.67 -13.78 24.98
CA LEU A 3 3.01 -12.55 24.54
C LEU A 3 2.65 -12.67 23.05
N SER A 4 1.49 -12.14 22.64
CA SER A 4 1.13 -12.15 21.21
C SER A 4 2.15 -11.32 20.41
N PRO A 5 2.42 -11.63 19.13
CA PRO A 5 3.42 -10.95 18.31
C PRO A 5 3.18 -9.44 18.25
N LYS A 6 1.92 -9.01 18.21
CA LYS A 6 1.52 -7.59 18.26
C LYS A 6 1.91 -6.93 19.58
N TRP A 7 1.64 -7.58 20.71
CA TRP A 7 2.01 -7.06 22.04
C TRP A 7 3.53 -7.11 22.27
N TYR A 8 4.19 -8.16 21.80
CA TYR A 8 5.65 -8.28 21.87
C TYR A 8 6.32 -7.15 21.08
N GLN A 9 5.93 -6.92 19.82
CA GLN A 9 6.43 -5.81 18.99
C GLN A 9 6.15 -4.44 19.61
N PHE A 10 4.94 -4.22 20.12
CA PHE A 10 4.58 -2.96 20.77
C PHE A 10 5.46 -2.71 22.00
N LEU A 11 5.62 -3.72 22.86
CA LEU A 11 6.49 -3.63 24.03
C LEU A 11 7.93 -3.37 23.63
N VAL A 12 8.48 -4.12 22.67
CA VAL A 12 9.84 -3.91 22.14
C VAL A 12 10.00 -2.46 21.63
N GLY A 13 9.00 -1.94 20.91
CA GLY A 13 8.95 -0.55 20.46
C GLY A 13 8.94 0.46 21.62
N VAL A 14 8.08 0.28 22.61
CA VAL A 14 8.01 1.13 23.82
C VAL A 14 9.34 1.12 24.57
N PHE A 15 9.92 -0.06 24.80
CA PHE A 15 11.16 -0.20 25.56
C PHE A 15 12.36 0.36 24.81
N ALA A 16 12.47 0.13 23.50
CA ALA A 16 13.52 0.76 22.70
C ALA A 16 13.41 2.30 22.74
N SER A 17 12.19 2.84 22.76
CA SER A 17 11.93 4.28 22.83
C SER A 17 12.42 4.95 24.14
N LEU A 18 12.75 4.18 25.19
CA LEU A 18 13.31 4.73 26.43
C LEU A 18 14.60 5.51 26.21
N GLY A 19 15.38 5.20 25.17
CA GLY A 19 16.56 6.00 24.82
C GLY A 19 16.20 7.46 24.48
N SER A 20 15.01 7.70 23.93
CA SER A 20 14.51 9.06 23.64
C SER A 20 13.93 9.75 24.87
N LEU A 21 13.45 8.98 25.85
CA LEU A 21 13.08 9.49 27.17
C LEU A 21 14.29 10.11 27.88
N LEU A 22 15.46 9.47 27.80
CA LEU A 22 16.70 10.03 28.38
C LEU A 22 17.06 11.38 27.78
N PHE A 23 16.92 11.52 26.46
CA PHE A 23 17.15 12.80 25.80
C PHE A 23 16.16 13.87 26.26
N GLY A 24 14.87 13.55 26.27
CA GLY A 24 13.83 14.46 26.75
C GLY A 24 14.05 14.88 28.21
N TYR A 25 14.51 13.95 29.05
CA TYR A 25 14.78 14.22 30.45
C TYR A 25 15.90 15.26 30.62
N ASP A 26 17.05 15.08 29.96
CA ASP A 26 18.16 16.05 30.08
C ASP A 26 17.75 17.43 29.57
N LEU A 27 17.05 17.50 28.43
CA LEU A 27 16.53 18.75 27.89
C LEU A 27 15.67 19.52 28.92
N GLY A 28 14.86 18.82 29.71
CA GLY A 28 14.01 19.43 30.73
C GLY A 28 14.76 19.79 32.02
N VAL A 29 15.75 18.99 32.43
CA VAL A 29 16.37 19.11 33.76
C VAL A 29 17.37 20.27 33.84
N ILE A 30 18.08 20.57 32.73
CA ILE A 30 19.20 21.51 32.78
C ILE A 30 18.79 22.94 33.09
N ALA A 31 17.58 23.35 32.66
CA ALA A 31 17.04 24.67 32.94
C ALA A 31 16.91 24.95 34.46
N GLN A 32 16.56 23.92 35.23
CA GLN A 32 16.50 24.01 36.68
C GLN A 32 17.88 23.97 37.33
N VAL A 33 18.80 23.14 36.80
CA VAL A 33 20.14 23.00 37.35
C VAL A 33 20.89 24.33 37.29
N ILE A 34 20.93 25.00 36.13
CA ILE A 34 21.63 26.30 36.00
C ILE A 34 20.90 27.43 36.76
N ALA A 35 19.61 27.30 37.00
CA ALA A 35 18.83 28.28 37.77
C ALA A 35 18.88 28.06 39.29
N SER A 36 19.36 26.90 39.75
CA SER A 36 19.37 26.53 41.18
C SER A 36 20.29 27.44 41.99
N GLN A 37 19.80 27.93 43.12
CA GLN A 37 20.58 28.83 43.99
C GLN A 37 21.79 28.11 44.60
N SER A 38 21.61 26.86 45.01
CA SER A 38 22.69 26.00 45.51
C SER A 38 23.79 25.79 44.47
N PHE A 39 23.41 25.56 43.20
CA PHE A 39 24.34 25.42 42.09
C PHE A 39 25.18 26.69 41.88
N LYS A 40 24.51 27.86 41.84
CA LYS A 40 25.19 29.15 41.69
C LYS A 40 26.09 29.48 42.87
N ALA A 41 25.65 29.19 44.09
CA ALA A 41 26.44 29.40 45.30
C ALA A 41 27.69 28.49 45.36
N ARG A 42 27.55 27.24 44.88
CA ARG A 42 28.63 26.24 44.88
C ARG A 42 29.73 26.54 43.88
N PHE A 43 29.34 26.87 42.64
CA PHE A 43 30.27 26.94 41.51
C PHE A 43 30.58 28.35 41.04
N ASN A 44 29.73 29.33 41.37
CA ASN A 44 29.79 30.72 40.93
C ASN A 44 30.21 30.88 39.45
N PRO A 45 29.53 30.20 38.51
CA PRO A 45 29.94 30.17 37.10
C PRO A 45 29.70 31.53 36.43
N SER A 46 30.60 31.91 35.51
CA SER A 46 30.36 32.99 34.56
C SER A 46 29.27 32.61 33.53
N ASP A 47 28.70 33.59 32.84
CA ASP A 47 27.66 33.37 31.82
C ASP A 47 28.13 32.38 30.72
N ASN A 48 29.41 32.45 30.33
CA ASN A 48 30.00 31.54 29.35
C ASN A 48 30.17 30.12 29.90
N GLU A 49 30.46 29.99 31.19
CA GLU A 49 30.60 28.70 31.87
C GLU A 49 29.24 28.03 32.08
N GLU A 50 28.19 28.77 32.47
CA GLU A 50 26.81 28.27 32.51
C GLU A 50 26.37 27.81 31.12
N ALA A 51 26.60 28.62 30.10
CA ALA A 51 26.28 28.27 28.71
C ALA A 51 27.06 27.03 28.22
N ALA A 52 28.31 26.86 28.67
CA ALA A 52 29.10 25.66 28.39
C ALA A 52 28.52 24.41 29.08
N VAL A 53 27.98 24.51 30.31
CA VAL A 53 27.33 23.37 30.97
C VAL A 53 26.14 22.88 30.15
N VAL A 54 25.39 23.80 29.53
CA VAL A 54 24.27 23.48 28.65
C VAL A 54 24.75 22.88 27.32
N SER A 55 25.70 23.53 26.65
CA SER A 55 26.09 23.22 25.27
C SER A 55 26.97 21.97 25.13
N VAL A 56 27.81 21.66 26.12
CA VAL A 56 28.75 20.52 26.06
C VAL A 56 28.02 19.18 25.98
N PHE A 57 26.81 19.07 26.53
CA PHE A 57 25.99 17.87 26.39
C PHE A 57 25.60 17.59 24.94
N THR A 58 25.08 18.60 24.25
CA THR A 58 24.69 18.45 22.84
C THR A 58 25.93 18.31 21.94
N GLY A 59 27.06 18.91 22.33
CA GLY A 59 28.34 18.69 21.65
C GLY A 59 28.81 17.23 21.77
N GLY A 60 28.68 16.62 22.95
CA GLY A 60 28.90 15.18 23.11
C GLY A 60 27.95 14.34 22.25
N ALA A 61 26.68 14.74 22.17
CA ALA A 61 25.66 14.05 21.36
C ALA A 61 25.93 14.12 19.85
N PHE A 62 26.55 15.21 19.36
CA PHE A 62 27.05 15.30 17.99
C PHE A 62 28.01 14.15 17.66
N PHE A 63 29.03 13.96 18.50
CA PHE A 63 30.00 12.88 18.30
C PHE A 63 29.39 11.50 18.55
N GLY A 64 28.45 11.38 19.49
CA GLY A 64 27.70 10.15 19.74
C GLY A 64 26.93 9.70 18.51
N ALA A 65 26.19 10.61 17.87
CA ALA A 65 25.43 10.33 16.65
C ALA A 65 26.33 9.96 15.45
N ALA A 66 27.54 10.54 15.38
CA ALA A 66 28.53 10.22 14.35
C ALA A 66 29.10 8.80 14.50
N LEU A 67 29.37 8.37 15.74
CA LEU A 67 29.93 7.04 16.03
C LEU A 67 28.86 5.94 15.98
N ALA A 68 27.60 6.27 16.23
CA ALA A 68 26.50 5.32 16.35
C ALA A 68 26.26 4.47 15.09
N GLY A 69 26.35 5.06 13.89
CA GLY A 69 26.13 4.36 12.63
C GLY A 69 27.16 3.24 12.40
N PRO A 70 28.46 3.59 12.31
CA PRO A 70 29.53 2.59 12.16
C PRO A 70 29.55 1.55 13.28
N MET A 71 29.21 1.94 14.51
CA MET A 71 29.11 1.01 15.64
C MET A 71 27.94 0.04 15.45
N GLY A 72 26.75 0.56 15.13
CA GLY A 72 25.54 -0.22 14.87
C GLY A 72 25.69 -1.23 13.74
N ASP A 73 26.49 -0.90 12.73
CA ASP A 73 26.80 -1.80 11.62
C ASP A 73 27.83 -2.87 12.03
N LYS A 74 28.84 -2.56 12.85
CA LYS A 74 29.89 -3.54 13.24
C LYS A 74 29.50 -4.50 14.37
N VAL A 75 28.90 -3.98 15.45
CA VAL A 75 28.61 -4.76 16.67
C VAL A 75 27.14 -5.13 16.83
N GLY A 76 26.27 -4.63 15.96
CA GLY A 76 24.83 -4.85 16.03
C GLY A 76 24.10 -3.75 16.79
N ARG A 77 22.78 -3.70 16.63
CA ARG A 77 21.92 -2.62 17.14
C ARG A 77 21.75 -2.76 18.65
N ARG A 78 21.54 -3.99 19.14
CA ARG A 78 21.33 -4.30 20.57
C ARG A 78 22.52 -3.88 21.43
N TRP A 79 23.73 -4.25 21.03
CA TRP A 79 24.95 -3.92 21.77
C TRP A 79 25.29 -2.43 21.73
N THR A 80 25.02 -1.78 20.59
CA THR A 80 25.19 -0.32 20.44
C THR A 80 24.28 0.45 21.40
N ILE A 81 23.02 0.04 21.57
CA ILE A 81 22.10 0.61 22.57
C ILE A 81 22.64 0.40 23.99
N MET A 82 23.10 -0.81 24.32
CA MET A 82 23.65 -1.12 25.64
C MET A 82 24.87 -0.25 25.97
N MET A 83 25.82 -0.14 25.04
CA MET A 83 27.01 0.71 25.21
C MET A 83 26.62 2.18 25.39
N GLY A 84 25.69 2.69 24.57
CA GLY A 84 25.17 4.06 24.70
C GLY A 84 24.54 4.33 26.07
N ALA A 85 23.75 3.38 26.59
CA ALA A 85 23.14 3.49 27.92
C ALA A 85 24.17 3.47 29.05
N LEU A 86 25.19 2.60 28.99
CA LEU A 86 26.26 2.55 29.98
C LEU A 86 27.11 3.82 29.99
N VAL A 87 27.44 4.35 28.81
CA VAL A 87 28.14 5.64 28.65
C VAL A 87 27.30 6.77 29.25
N PHE A 88 25.98 6.76 29.02
CA PHE A 88 25.07 7.73 29.64
C PHE A 88 25.06 7.63 31.18
N CYS A 89 25.00 6.41 31.73
CA CYS A 89 25.06 6.19 33.18
C CYS A 89 26.37 6.73 33.79
N LEU A 90 27.51 6.52 33.13
CA LEU A 90 28.80 7.05 33.56
C LEU A 90 28.79 8.59 33.56
N GLY A 91 28.31 9.21 32.48
CA GLY A 91 28.19 10.66 32.39
C GLY A 91 27.24 11.25 33.44
N GLY A 92 26.10 10.59 33.68
CA GLY A 92 25.14 10.96 34.72
C GLY A 92 25.75 10.87 36.12
N ALA A 93 26.47 9.80 36.44
CA ALA A 93 27.12 9.62 37.73
C ALA A 93 28.18 10.71 38.01
N LEU A 94 28.97 11.07 36.99
CA LEU A 94 29.95 12.17 37.09
C LEU A 94 29.28 13.52 37.34
N GLN A 95 28.13 13.78 36.70
CA GLN A 95 27.36 14.99 36.92
C GLN A 95 26.76 15.04 38.34
N THR A 96 26.13 13.95 38.80
CA THR A 96 25.54 13.87 40.15
C THR A 96 26.58 14.02 41.25
N GLY A 97 27.78 13.45 41.05
CA GLY A 97 28.89 13.53 41.99
C GLY A 97 29.74 14.79 41.88
N ALA A 98 29.37 15.77 41.05
CA ALA A 98 30.26 16.86 40.70
C ALA A 98 30.65 17.74 41.90
N GLN A 99 31.96 17.91 42.07
CA GLN A 99 32.58 18.77 43.09
C GLN A 99 33.18 20.04 42.48
N ALA A 100 33.41 20.04 41.17
CA ALA A 100 33.91 21.18 40.38
C ALA A 100 33.19 21.22 39.02
N LEU A 101 33.20 22.37 38.34
CA LEU A 101 32.59 22.53 37.00
C LEU A 101 33.19 21.56 35.97
N SER A 102 34.46 21.18 36.10
CA SER A 102 35.10 20.19 35.22
C SER A 102 34.43 18.80 35.25
N TYR A 103 33.87 18.39 36.39
CA TYR A 103 33.09 17.15 36.51
C TYR A 103 31.77 17.26 35.75
N LEU A 104 31.13 18.44 35.81
CA LEU A 104 29.93 18.72 35.04
C LEU A 104 30.22 18.73 33.55
N TYR A 105 31.27 19.40 33.08
CA TYR A 105 31.64 19.41 31.66
C TYR A 105 31.95 18.01 31.15
N SER A 106 32.77 17.25 31.88
CA SER A 106 33.14 15.88 31.50
C SER A 106 31.92 14.96 31.52
N GLY A 107 31.11 15.03 32.57
CA GLY A 107 29.89 14.24 32.71
C GLY A 107 28.83 14.59 31.66
N ARG A 108 28.70 15.87 31.29
CA ARG A 108 27.83 16.35 30.20
C ARG A 108 28.31 15.84 28.86
N ALA A 109 29.60 15.92 28.55
CA ALA A 109 30.17 15.42 27.29
C ALA A 109 29.95 13.90 27.14
N ILE A 110 30.23 13.14 28.20
CA ILE A 110 30.07 11.68 28.22
C ILE A 110 28.60 11.29 28.15
N ALA A 111 27.72 11.92 28.93
CA ALA A 111 26.28 11.68 28.85
C ALA A 111 25.74 12.02 27.44
N GLY A 112 26.21 13.13 26.88
CA GLY A 112 25.93 13.54 25.51
C GLY A 112 26.29 12.46 24.51
N LEU A 113 27.50 11.90 24.59
CA LEU A 113 27.95 10.79 23.73
C LEU A 113 26.99 9.61 23.78
N GLY A 114 26.54 9.25 24.98
CA GLY A 114 25.54 8.20 25.20
C GLY A 114 24.19 8.52 24.54
N VAL A 115 23.63 9.70 24.79
CA VAL A 115 22.35 10.12 24.21
C VAL A 115 22.41 10.25 22.69
N GLY A 116 23.46 10.85 22.15
CA GLY A 116 23.65 10.95 20.70
C GLY A 116 23.68 9.58 20.04
N THR A 117 24.31 8.61 20.70
CA THR A 117 24.31 7.21 20.26
C THR A 117 22.90 6.64 20.24
N LEU A 118 22.17 6.79 21.34
CA LEU A 118 20.80 6.27 21.50
C LEU A 118 19.81 6.91 20.52
N CYS A 119 19.87 8.22 20.33
CA CYS A 119 19.00 8.96 19.40
C CYS A 119 19.16 8.51 17.95
N MET A 120 20.35 8.04 17.55
CA MET A 120 20.61 7.54 16.21
C MET A 120 20.23 6.05 16.06
N ILE A 121 20.59 5.19 17.01
CA ILE A 121 20.46 3.74 16.84
C ILE A 121 19.06 3.20 17.19
N VAL A 122 18.38 3.77 18.18
CA VAL A 122 17.05 3.31 18.63
C VAL A 122 16.02 3.30 17.50
N PRO A 123 15.90 4.36 16.68
CA PRO A 123 14.90 4.39 15.61
C PRO A 123 15.20 3.36 14.53
N LEU A 124 16.49 3.14 14.23
CA LEU A 124 16.91 2.12 13.27
C LEU A 124 16.54 0.72 13.77
N TYR A 125 16.83 0.44 15.04
CA TYR A 125 16.48 -0.83 15.67
C TYR A 125 14.97 -1.09 15.68
N GLN A 126 14.17 -0.07 15.99
CA GLN A 126 12.71 -0.18 15.95
C GLN A 126 12.17 -0.44 14.54
N ALA A 127 12.71 0.24 13.53
CA ALA A 127 12.27 0.09 12.15
C ALA A 127 12.56 -1.31 11.59
N GLU A 128 13.67 -1.93 12.03
CA GLU A 128 14.09 -3.28 11.62
C GLU A 128 13.33 -4.41 12.33
N LEU A 129 12.70 -4.12 13.48
CA LEU A 129 11.91 -5.10 14.24
C LEU A 129 10.40 -4.98 14.00
N ALA A 130 9.91 -3.78 13.66
CA ALA A 130 8.49 -3.51 13.50
C ALA A 130 7.94 -4.06 12.17
N HIS A 131 6.77 -4.68 12.23
CA HIS A 131 6.02 -5.08 11.04
C HIS A 131 5.70 -3.84 10.17
N PRO A 132 5.78 -3.94 8.82
CA PRO A 132 5.57 -2.80 7.92
C PRO A 132 4.30 -1.98 8.18
N SER A 133 3.20 -2.65 8.55
CA SER A 133 1.91 -1.99 8.81
C SER A 133 1.86 -1.09 10.06
N ILE A 134 2.77 -1.26 11.03
CA ILE A 134 2.83 -0.46 12.26
C ILE A 134 4.11 0.37 12.39
N ARG A 135 5.06 0.23 11.46
CA ARG A 135 6.39 0.85 11.50
C ARG A 135 6.35 2.36 11.74
N GLY A 136 5.44 3.07 11.08
CA GLY A 136 5.26 4.52 11.27
C GLY A 136 4.82 4.89 12.70
N ARG A 137 3.91 4.12 13.30
CA ARG A 137 3.42 4.35 14.67
C ARG A 137 4.50 4.06 15.70
N VAL A 138 5.29 3.01 15.49
CA VAL A 138 6.42 2.67 16.37
C VAL A 138 7.50 3.76 16.30
N THR A 139 7.79 4.28 15.10
CA THR A 139 8.77 5.38 14.95
C THR A 139 8.26 6.67 15.60
N ALA A 140 6.97 6.97 15.48
CA ALA A 140 6.36 8.15 16.10
C ALA A 140 6.37 8.10 17.66
N LEU A 141 6.38 6.90 18.25
CA LEU A 141 6.50 6.70 19.69
C LEU A 141 7.80 7.28 20.26
N GLN A 142 8.86 7.35 19.44
CA GLN A 142 10.13 7.95 19.83
C GLN A 142 9.95 9.40 20.32
N GLN A 143 9.28 10.23 19.53
CA GLN A 143 9.04 11.63 19.85
C GLN A 143 8.08 11.79 21.04
N PHE A 144 7.10 10.89 21.15
CA PHE A 144 6.22 10.86 22.29
C PHE A 144 6.97 10.52 23.60
N MET A 145 7.92 9.60 23.56
CA MET A 145 8.77 9.25 24.72
C MET A 145 9.75 10.36 25.09
N LEU A 146 10.24 11.12 24.11
CA LEU A 146 10.98 12.36 24.38
C LEU A 146 10.10 13.35 25.16
N GLY A 147 8.85 13.56 24.73
CA GLY A 147 7.88 14.38 25.45
C GLY A 147 7.62 13.90 26.89
N ILE A 148 7.46 12.59 27.09
CA ILE A 148 7.30 11.99 28.43
C ILE A 148 8.54 12.24 29.30
N GLY A 149 9.75 12.11 28.73
CA GLY A 149 10.99 12.42 29.43
C GLY A 149 11.07 13.87 29.89
N ALA A 150 10.72 14.80 29.00
CA ALA A 150 10.68 16.23 29.30
C ALA A 150 9.62 16.56 30.37
N LEU A 151 8.45 15.94 30.31
CA LEU A 151 7.39 16.09 31.31
C LEU A 151 7.86 15.59 32.68
N ALA A 152 8.46 14.41 32.75
CA ALA A 152 8.99 13.86 33.99
C ALA A 152 10.08 14.76 34.57
N ALA A 153 11.03 15.21 33.74
CA ALA A 153 12.07 16.13 34.15
C ALA A 153 11.52 17.46 34.66
N ALA A 154 10.50 18.04 34.02
CA ALA A 154 9.91 19.30 34.44
C ALA A 154 9.27 19.20 35.84
N TRP A 155 8.51 18.14 36.12
CA TRP A 155 7.90 17.91 37.44
C TRP A 155 8.93 17.57 38.52
N ILE A 156 9.93 16.74 38.20
CA ILE A 156 11.03 16.44 39.13
C ILE A 156 11.85 17.69 39.43
N SER A 157 12.12 18.51 38.41
CA SER A 157 12.84 19.78 38.55
C SER A 157 12.07 20.75 39.44
N TYR A 158 10.75 20.89 39.25
CA TYR A 158 9.92 21.70 40.14
C TYR A 158 9.93 21.16 41.57
N GLY A 159 9.72 19.84 41.74
CA GLY A 159 9.68 19.19 43.05
C GLY A 159 10.99 19.30 43.83
N THR A 160 12.14 19.16 43.16
CA THR A 160 13.47 19.33 43.78
C THR A 160 13.79 20.80 44.05
N TYR A 161 13.38 21.72 43.16
CA TYR A 161 13.59 23.15 43.33
C TYR A 161 12.85 23.71 44.56
N VAL A 162 11.61 23.28 44.79
CA VAL A 162 10.77 23.73 45.92
C VAL A 162 10.97 22.87 47.18
N GLY A 163 11.21 21.56 47.01
CA GLY A 163 11.29 20.60 48.12
C GLY A 163 12.61 20.64 48.89
N PHE A 164 13.71 21.06 48.27
CA PHE A 164 14.99 21.23 48.94
C PHE A 164 15.23 22.69 49.33
N ALA A 165 15.89 22.90 50.48
CA ALA A 165 16.33 24.24 50.87
C ALA A 165 17.29 24.83 49.81
N PRO A 166 17.28 26.15 49.56
CA PRO A 166 18.11 26.76 48.52
C PRO A 166 19.63 26.58 48.69
N THR A 167 20.09 26.23 49.88
CA THR A 167 21.50 25.92 50.20
C THR A 167 21.87 24.45 50.04
N ASN A 168 20.90 23.57 49.78
CA ASN A 168 21.12 22.14 49.70
C ASN A 168 21.42 21.73 48.24
N ASP A 169 22.62 21.21 48.00
CA ASP A 169 23.06 20.69 46.69
C ASP A 169 22.16 19.56 46.15
N GLY A 170 21.35 18.94 46.99
CA GLY A 170 20.29 18.01 46.60
C GLY A 170 19.29 18.59 45.59
N GLN A 171 19.15 19.92 45.53
CA GLN A 171 18.28 20.62 44.59
C GLN A 171 18.64 20.32 43.12
N TRP A 172 19.92 20.31 42.75
CA TRP A 172 20.37 20.04 41.38
C TRP A 172 20.91 18.61 41.22
N ARG A 173 21.55 18.04 42.26
CA ARG A 173 22.12 16.68 42.21
C ARG A 173 21.06 15.60 42.07
N THR A 174 19.93 15.73 42.76
CA THR A 174 18.86 14.72 42.71
C THR A 174 18.24 14.66 41.32
N SER A 175 17.99 15.82 40.72
CA SER A 175 17.46 15.94 39.35
C SER A 175 18.43 15.31 38.34
N LEU A 176 19.73 15.58 38.44
CA LEU A 176 20.74 14.93 37.58
C LEU A 176 20.94 13.44 37.88
N GLY A 177 20.70 12.99 39.12
CA GLY A 177 20.84 11.59 39.50
C GLY A 177 19.71 10.70 39.01
N ILE A 178 18.47 11.22 39.01
CA ILE A 178 17.29 10.43 38.60
C ILE A 178 17.38 10.00 37.13
N GLN A 179 18.06 10.75 36.25
CA GLN A 179 18.23 10.38 34.85
C GLN A 179 18.96 9.02 34.67
N ILE A 180 19.75 8.59 35.66
CA ILE A 180 20.48 7.31 35.62
C ILE A 180 19.52 6.12 35.71
N ILE A 181 18.40 6.26 36.43
CA ILE A 181 17.42 5.17 36.66
C ILE A 181 16.86 4.62 35.34
N PRO A 182 16.25 5.43 34.45
CA PRO A 182 15.75 4.92 33.17
C PRO A 182 16.86 4.38 32.27
N ALA A 183 18.10 4.87 32.40
CA ALA A 183 19.23 4.40 31.60
C ALA A 183 19.73 3.02 32.05
N VAL A 184 19.81 2.77 33.36
CA VAL A 184 20.11 1.43 33.92
C VAL A 184 19.03 0.44 33.51
N PHE A 185 17.76 0.87 33.57
CA PHE A 185 16.64 0.03 33.16
C PHE A 185 16.71 -0.32 31.66
N LEU A 186 17.03 0.64 30.80
CA LEU A 186 17.28 0.40 29.37
C LEU A 186 18.45 -0.57 29.15
N ALA A 187 19.58 -0.37 29.84
CA ALA A 187 20.76 -1.23 29.72
C ALA A 187 20.49 -2.67 30.19
N ALA A 188 19.67 -2.87 31.22
CA ALA A 188 19.30 -4.19 31.70
C ALA A 188 18.29 -4.89 30.75
N LEU A 189 17.27 -4.16 30.30
CA LEU A 189 16.22 -4.75 29.46
C LEU A 189 16.67 -5.02 28.02
N ILE A 190 17.61 -4.25 27.47
CA ILE A 190 18.07 -4.44 26.09
C ILE A 190 18.66 -5.85 25.85
N LEU A 191 19.17 -6.48 26.92
CA LEU A 191 19.70 -7.85 26.87
C LEU A 191 18.62 -8.91 26.66
N LEU A 192 17.36 -8.64 27.03
CA LEU A 192 16.23 -9.55 26.83
C LEU A 192 15.65 -9.48 25.41
N PHE A 193 16.00 -8.43 24.66
CA PHE A 193 15.51 -8.23 23.31
C PHE A 193 16.40 -8.90 22.25
N PRO A 194 15.79 -9.31 21.12
CA PRO A 194 16.55 -9.95 20.04
C PRO A 194 17.42 -8.94 19.29
N GLU A 195 18.44 -9.41 18.60
CA GLU A 195 19.17 -8.57 17.65
C GLU A 195 18.34 -8.33 16.39
N SER A 196 18.67 -7.31 15.60
CA SER A 196 17.99 -7.04 14.32
C SER A 196 18.08 -8.24 13.34
N PRO A 197 16.95 -8.74 12.80
CA PRO A 197 16.94 -9.79 11.78
C PRO A 197 17.76 -9.40 10.55
N ARG A 198 17.64 -8.13 10.11
CA ARG A 198 18.39 -7.59 8.96
C ARG A 198 19.89 -7.63 9.22
N TRP A 199 20.33 -7.18 10.40
CA TRP A 199 21.76 -7.20 10.75
C TRP A 199 22.31 -8.62 10.83
N LEU A 200 21.56 -9.57 11.39
CA LEU A 200 21.95 -10.98 11.46
C LEU A 200 22.16 -11.57 10.06
N ILE A 201 21.24 -11.32 9.13
CA ILE A 201 21.33 -11.79 7.73
C ILE A 201 22.54 -11.15 7.03
N ASP A 202 22.74 -9.84 7.18
CA ASP A 202 23.87 -9.08 6.62
C ASP A 202 25.24 -9.56 7.13
N HIS A 203 25.29 -10.11 8.34
CA HIS A 203 26.51 -10.65 8.97
C HIS A 203 26.67 -12.16 8.82
N GLY A 204 26.04 -12.76 7.80
CA GLY A 204 26.20 -14.18 7.47
C GLY A 204 25.57 -15.12 8.49
N LYS A 205 24.57 -14.66 9.26
CA LYS A 205 23.79 -15.48 10.22
C LYS A 205 22.31 -15.58 9.82
N PRO A 206 21.99 -16.08 8.60
CA PRO A 206 20.62 -16.12 8.08
C PRO A 206 19.67 -16.93 8.97
N ASP A 207 20.11 -18.07 9.52
CA ASP A 207 19.25 -18.95 10.34
C ASP A 207 18.76 -18.25 11.62
N LEU A 208 19.66 -17.52 12.29
CA LEU A 208 19.32 -16.71 13.47
C LEU A 208 18.42 -15.53 13.08
N GLY A 209 18.62 -14.95 11.89
CA GLY A 209 17.75 -13.91 11.33
C GLY A 209 16.32 -14.42 11.14
N LEU A 210 16.15 -15.59 10.49
CA LEU A 210 14.86 -16.25 10.27
C LEU A 210 14.17 -16.60 11.59
N GLN A 211 14.89 -17.21 12.54
CA GLN A 211 14.34 -17.52 13.87
C GLN A 211 13.89 -16.25 14.62
N THR A 212 14.64 -15.16 14.49
CA THR A 212 14.28 -13.89 15.13
C THR A 212 13.02 -13.29 14.49
N LEU A 213 12.93 -13.33 13.17
CA LEU A 213 11.76 -12.88 12.41
C LEU A 213 10.51 -13.69 12.79
N ALA A 214 10.64 -15.02 12.84
CA ALA A 214 9.60 -15.93 13.29
C ALA A 214 9.14 -15.63 14.72
N LYS A 215 10.07 -15.39 15.65
CA LYS A 215 9.75 -15.04 17.03
C LYS A 215 9.02 -13.70 17.15
N LEU A 216 9.37 -12.74 16.31
CA LEU A 216 8.75 -11.41 16.30
C LEU A 216 7.36 -11.41 15.67
N HIS A 217 7.13 -12.21 14.63
CA HIS A 217 5.98 -12.05 13.74
C HIS A 217 5.04 -13.27 13.69
N ALA A 218 5.51 -14.49 13.98
CA ALA A 218 4.74 -15.74 13.86
C ALA A 218 4.91 -16.71 15.05
N HIS A 219 5.02 -16.21 16.28
CA HIS A 219 5.15 -17.05 17.49
C HIS A 219 6.35 -18.02 17.50
N GLY A 220 7.37 -17.76 16.69
CA GLY A 220 8.51 -18.65 16.50
C GLY A 220 8.35 -19.66 15.37
N ASP A 221 7.24 -19.63 14.62
CA ASP A 221 7.07 -20.45 13.44
C ASP A 221 7.91 -19.92 12.27
N THR A 222 8.99 -20.64 11.95
CA THR A 222 9.87 -20.33 10.83
C THR A 222 9.27 -20.70 9.47
N ASN A 223 8.22 -21.51 9.44
CA ASN A 223 7.57 -21.97 8.19
C ASN A 223 6.36 -21.10 7.81
N ASP A 224 6.03 -20.10 8.62
CA ASP A 224 4.98 -19.14 8.28
C ASP A 224 5.29 -18.46 6.93
N ALA A 225 4.29 -18.45 6.05
CA ALA A 225 4.44 -17.99 4.67
C ALA A 225 4.85 -16.51 4.58
N TRP A 226 4.41 -15.68 5.53
CA TRP A 226 4.77 -14.27 5.57
C TRP A 226 6.20 -14.09 6.08
N VAL A 227 6.61 -14.83 7.12
CA VAL A 227 7.98 -14.81 7.66
C VAL A 227 8.99 -15.26 6.59
N GLN A 228 8.70 -16.31 5.84
CA GLN A 228 9.55 -16.78 4.74
C GLN A 228 9.65 -15.76 3.60
N ALA A 229 8.55 -15.07 3.27
CA ALA A 229 8.54 -14.03 2.25
C ALA A 229 9.39 -12.82 2.66
N GLU A 230 9.21 -12.32 3.89
CA GLU A 230 9.98 -11.19 4.42
C GLU A 230 11.47 -11.55 4.59
N PHE A 231 11.78 -12.78 5.01
CA PHE A 231 13.15 -13.27 5.10
C PHE A 231 13.87 -13.27 3.74
N HIS A 232 13.24 -13.83 2.70
CA HIS A 232 13.80 -13.81 1.34
C HIS A 232 13.94 -12.37 0.81
N GLN A 233 12.95 -11.51 1.06
CA GLN A 233 13.04 -10.10 0.67
C GLN A 233 14.24 -9.39 1.34
N ILE A 234 14.49 -9.65 2.62
CA ILE A 234 15.66 -9.10 3.31
C ILE A 234 16.96 -9.68 2.75
N GLN A 235 17.02 -10.98 2.45
CA GLN A 235 18.19 -11.60 1.82
C GLN A 235 18.50 -10.99 0.46
N ASP A 236 17.50 -10.85 -0.41
CA ASP A 236 17.67 -10.26 -1.75
C ASP A 236 18.15 -8.81 -1.64
N ALA A 237 17.59 -8.04 -0.69
CA ALA A 237 18.03 -6.67 -0.45
C ALA A 237 19.48 -6.59 0.05
N VAL A 238 19.88 -7.48 0.96
CA VAL A 238 21.25 -7.55 1.49
C VAL A 238 22.25 -7.96 0.39
N LEU A 239 21.92 -8.96 -0.42
CA LEU A 239 22.73 -9.39 -1.57
C LEU A 239 22.93 -8.25 -2.55
N PHE A 240 21.84 -7.57 -2.92
CA PHE A 240 21.88 -6.40 -3.79
C PHE A 240 22.74 -5.26 -3.20
N ASP A 241 22.64 -5.00 -1.89
CA ASP A 241 23.44 -3.99 -1.19
C ASP A 241 24.94 -4.35 -1.14
N HIS A 242 25.29 -5.65 -1.05
CA HIS A 242 26.68 -6.14 -1.11
C HIS A 242 27.28 -6.05 -2.50
N GLU A 243 26.49 -6.36 -3.54
CA GLU A 243 26.92 -6.32 -4.95
C GLU A 243 27.12 -4.88 -5.48
N HIS A 244 26.37 -3.90 -4.98
CA HIS A 244 26.35 -2.53 -5.50
C HIS A 244 27.20 -1.51 -4.70
N GLU A 245 28.20 -1.94 -3.93
CA GLU A 245 29.18 -1.05 -3.26
C GLU A 245 28.58 0.16 -2.47
N ALA A 246 27.36 0.04 -1.94
CA ALA A 246 26.64 1.12 -1.24
C ALA A 246 27.22 1.48 0.16
N LYS A 247 28.54 1.36 0.35
CA LYS A 247 29.22 1.49 1.64
C LYS A 247 29.80 2.89 1.89
N SER A 248 29.96 3.76 0.89
CA SER A 248 30.70 5.02 1.09
C SER A 248 29.82 6.21 1.51
N TYR A 249 30.22 6.94 2.56
CA TYR A 249 29.64 8.25 2.92
C TYR A 249 29.79 9.28 1.79
N VAL A 250 30.74 9.08 0.88
CA VAL A 250 31.01 9.99 -0.24
C VAL A 250 29.87 9.95 -1.27
N GLU A 251 29.15 8.84 -1.39
CA GLU A 251 28.06 8.67 -2.34
C GLU A 251 26.89 9.64 -2.06
N LEU A 252 26.63 9.93 -0.78
CA LEU A 252 25.65 10.93 -0.33
C LEU A 252 25.91 12.34 -0.89
N PHE A 253 27.16 12.66 -1.20
CA PHE A 253 27.57 13.97 -1.71
C PHE A 253 27.80 13.99 -3.23
N LYS A 254 27.96 12.82 -3.86
CA LYS A 254 28.19 12.71 -5.31
C LYS A 254 26.90 12.58 -6.10
N ASP A 255 25.95 11.79 -5.61
CA ASP A 255 24.66 11.62 -6.27
C ASP A 255 23.73 12.80 -5.99
N LYS A 256 23.15 13.38 -7.06
CA LYS A 256 22.32 14.59 -6.97
C LYS A 256 21.03 14.35 -6.17
N SER A 257 20.44 13.17 -6.28
CA SER A 257 19.20 12.79 -5.56
C SER A 257 19.49 12.60 -4.07
N CYS A 258 20.58 11.90 -3.76
CA CYS A 258 21.04 11.68 -2.39
C CYS A 258 21.43 12.98 -1.71
N PHE A 259 22.18 13.85 -2.39
CA PHE A 259 22.56 15.16 -1.87
C PHE A 259 21.36 16.06 -1.59
N ARG A 260 20.35 16.06 -2.48
CA ARG A 260 19.10 16.81 -2.27
C ARG A 260 18.38 16.37 -1.00
N ARG A 261 18.29 15.06 -0.75
CA ARG A 261 17.67 14.52 0.48
C ARG A 261 18.48 14.86 1.72
N LEU A 262 19.80 14.70 1.63
CA LEU A 262 20.70 15.02 2.71
C LEU A 262 20.60 16.49 3.10
N PHE A 263 20.61 17.38 2.12
CA PHE A 263 20.47 18.81 2.33
C PHE A 263 19.13 19.16 2.99
N LEU A 264 18.01 18.59 2.52
CA LEU A 264 16.70 18.81 3.13
C LEU A 264 16.60 18.27 4.56
N ALA A 265 17.15 17.09 4.83
CA ALA A 265 17.21 16.52 6.18
C ALA A 265 18.03 17.41 7.13
N CYS A 266 19.20 17.86 6.69
CA CYS A 266 20.07 18.73 7.47
C CYS A 266 19.44 20.11 7.69
N ALA A 267 18.86 20.71 6.65
CA ALA A 267 18.16 21.98 6.73
C ALA A 267 16.96 21.89 7.68
N LEU A 268 16.21 20.79 7.65
CA LEU A 268 15.11 20.54 8.59
C LEU A 268 15.61 20.46 10.03
N GLN A 269 16.63 19.67 10.30
CA GLN A 269 17.18 19.52 11.65
C GLN A 269 17.78 20.83 12.18
N ALA A 270 18.49 21.59 11.34
CA ALA A 270 18.97 22.93 11.70
C ALA A 270 17.80 23.90 11.94
N SER A 271 16.79 23.90 11.07
CA SER A 271 15.64 24.81 11.15
C SER A 271 14.88 24.67 12.47
N VAL A 272 14.77 23.45 12.99
CA VAL A 272 14.06 23.12 14.22
C VAL A 272 14.73 23.76 15.42
N GLN A 273 16.07 23.71 15.49
CA GLN A 273 16.82 24.41 16.52
C GLN A 273 16.67 25.93 16.37
N MET A 274 16.66 26.42 15.14
CA MET A 274 16.47 27.84 14.80
C MET A 274 15.02 28.33 14.95
N THR A 275 14.07 27.47 15.33
CA THR A 275 12.73 27.92 15.74
C THR A 275 12.75 28.64 17.09
N GLY A 276 13.83 28.48 17.88
CA GLY A 276 13.97 29.03 19.23
C GLY A 276 13.59 28.08 20.36
N VAL A 277 13.26 26.82 20.07
CA VAL A 277 12.79 25.85 21.07
C VAL A 277 13.83 25.61 22.16
N SER A 278 15.09 25.37 21.77
CA SER A 278 16.18 25.07 22.70
C SER A 278 16.56 26.28 23.54
N ALA A 279 16.47 27.50 22.98
CA ALA A 279 16.67 28.73 23.72
C ALA A 279 15.63 28.90 24.83
N ILE A 280 14.34 28.70 24.51
CA ILE A 280 13.25 28.74 25.49
C ILE A 280 13.41 27.62 26.51
N GLN A 281 13.74 26.41 26.08
CA GLN A 281 13.78 25.25 26.98
C GLN A 281 14.91 25.37 28.00
N TYR A 282 16.13 25.67 27.57
CA TYR A 282 17.30 25.76 28.47
C TYR A 282 17.27 27.00 29.37
N TYR A 283 16.80 28.13 28.86
CA TYR A 283 16.85 29.40 29.57
C TYR A 283 15.47 29.89 30.05
N SER A 284 14.47 29.00 30.11
CA SER A 284 13.09 29.31 30.52
C SER A 284 13.01 30.12 31.81
N VAL A 285 13.73 29.71 32.87
CA VAL A 285 13.76 30.42 34.16
C VAL A 285 14.27 31.86 34.02
N THR A 286 15.33 32.04 33.24
CA THR A 286 15.88 33.37 32.95
C THR A 286 14.90 34.22 32.14
N ILE A 287 14.29 33.64 31.11
CA ILE A 287 13.34 34.31 30.21
C ILE A 287 12.08 34.78 30.94
N TYR A 288 11.47 33.91 31.76
CA TYR A 288 10.29 34.27 32.53
C TYR A 288 10.64 35.23 33.67
N GLY A 289 11.86 35.14 34.20
CA GLY A 289 12.42 36.11 35.13
C GLY A 289 12.48 37.53 34.55
N LEU A 290 12.73 37.68 33.25
CA LEU A 290 12.67 39.00 32.57
C LEU A 290 11.27 39.64 32.65
N MET A 291 10.21 38.83 32.70
CA MET A 291 8.82 39.29 32.88
C MET A 291 8.41 39.42 34.36
N GLY A 292 9.35 39.31 35.29
CA GLY A 292 9.10 39.41 36.74
C GLY A 292 8.51 38.14 37.37
N ILE A 293 8.50 37.01 36.67
CA ILE A 293 7.99 35.74 37.19
C ILE A 293 9.09 35.04 37.98
N LYS A 294 8.77 34.60 39.20
CA LYS A 294 9.72 33.89 40.06
C LYS A 294 10.09 32.51 39.50
N GLY A 295 11.25 31.98 39.90
CA GLY A 295 11.77 30.72 39.37
C GLY A 295 10.92 29.48 39.73
N ASP A 296 10.34 29.45 40.93
CA ASP A 296 9.40 28.42 41.38
C ASP A 296 8.12 28.41 40.52
N ASP A 297 7.53 29.58 40.29
CA ASP A 297 6.37 29.73 39.40
C ASP A 297 6.73 29.38 37.95
N THR A 298 7.92 29.76 37.48
CA THR A 298 8.38 29.44 36.12
C THR A 298 8.47 27.94 35.90
N LEU A 299 9.14 27.20 36.79
CA LEU A 299 9.29 25.75 36.67
C LEU A 299 7.92 25.05 36.73
N LYS A 300 6.99 25.54 37.56
CA LYS A 300 5.60 25.06 37.58
C LYS A 300 4.89 25.29 36.25
N TYR A 301 4.98 26.49 35.68
CA TYR A 301 4.36 26.80 34.38
C TYR A 301 5.01 26.03 33.22
N GLN A 302 6.30 25.71 33.32
CA GLN A 302 7.01 24.85 32.38
C GLN A 302 6.53 23.39 32.47
N ALA A 303 6.29 22.89 33.69
CA ALA A 303 5.73 21.56 33.90
C ALA A 303 4.30 21.45 33.31
N ILE A 304 3.46 22.47 33.47
CA ILE A 304 2.14 22.56 32.82
C ILE A 304 2.30 22.63 31.29
N SER A 305 3.23 23.45 30.79
CA SER A 305 3.51 23.56 29.36
C SER A 305 3.93 22.23 28.73
N SER A 306 4.63 21.39 29.48
CA SER A 306 5.05 20.06 29.02
C SER A 306 3.86 19.10 28.81
N ILE A 307 2.76 19.27 29.56
CA ILE A 307 1.51 18.52 29.32
C ILE A 307 0.89 18.98 28.00
N ILE A 308 0.84 20.29 27.76
CA ILE A 308 0.32 20.88 26.51
C ILE A 308 1.14 20.40 25.31
N ALA A 309 2.47 20.38 25.45
CA ALA A 309 3.38 19.84 24.45
C ALA A 309 3.08 18.37 24.14
N LEU A 310 2.87 17.54 25.16
CA LEU A 310 2.56 16.12 25.00
C LEU A 310 1.21 15.90 24.28
N VAL A 311 0.20 16.72 24.60
CA VAL A 311 -1.08 16.72 23.86
C VAL A 311 -0.87 17.12 22.40
N GLY A 312 -0.06 18.15 22.13
CA GLY A 312 0.32 18.55 20.78
C GLY A 312 0.98 17.42 19.99
N GLN A 313 1.93 16.72 20.60
CA GLN A 313 2.59 15.56 20.00
C GLN A 313 1.59 14.44 19.69
N ALA A 314 0.70 14.11 20.64
CA ALA A 314 -0.34 13.11 20.41
C ALA A 314 -1.25 13.46 19.23
N LEU A 315 -1.67 14.73 19.11
CA LEU A 315 -2.46 15.21 17.98
C LEU A 315 -1.70 15.10 16.65
N CYS A 316 -0.40 15.42 16.65
CA CYS A 316 0.44 15.24 15.47
C CYS A 316 0.40 13.78 15.00
N ILE A 317 0.66 12.83 15.91
CA ILE A 317 0.68 11.40 15.59
C ILE A 317 -0.66 10.92 15.04
N LEU A 318 -1.78 11.41 15.57
CA LEU A 318 -3.12 10.98 15.15
C LEU A 318 -3.53 11.54 13.78
N PHE A 319 -3.13 12.76 13.44
CA PHE A 319 -3.66 13.47 12.28
C PHE A 319 -2.66 13.72 11.15
N ILE A 320 -1.35 13.51 11.35
CA ILE A 320 -0.33 13.84 10.34
C ILE A 320 -0.47 13.02 9.05
N ASP A 321 -0.98 11.80 9.14
CA ASP A 321 -1.28 10.99 7.96
C ASP A 321 -2.45 11.52 7.16
N ARG A 322 -3.32 12.36 7.72
CA ARG A 322 -4.44 13.02 7.02
C ARG A 322 -4.04 14.37 6.43
N PHE A 323 -3.26 15.16 7.15
CA PHE A 323 -2.90 16.53 6.75
C PHE A 323 -1.65 16.61 5.86
N GLY A 324 -0.85 15.54 5.80
CA GLY A 324 0.44 15.55 5.12
C GLY A 324 1.57 16.08 6.01
N ARG A 325 2.81 16.08 5.51
CA ARG A 325 3.99 16.54 6.25
C ARG A 325 4.34 17.99 5.90
N ARG A 326 4.12 18.41 4.65
CA ARG A 326 4.57 19.72 4.14
C ARG A 326 3.82 20.88 4.77
N TRP A 327 2.49 20.86 4.71
CA TRP A 327 1.67 21.99 5.17
C TRP A 327 1.71 22.20 6.68
N PRO A 328 1.62 21.16 7.52
CA PRO A 328 1.76 21.35 8.96
C PRO A 328 3.12 21.93 9.36
N LEU A 329 4.22 21.57 8.69
CA LEU A 329 5.54 22.16 8.95
C LEU A 329 5.57 23.67 8.62
N ILE A 330 4.98 24.06 7.49
CA ILE A 330 4.94 25.47 7.04
C ILE A 330 4.06 26.30 7.99
N PHE A 331 2.83 25.84 8.26
CA PHE A 331 1.92 26.53 9.18
C PHE A 331 2.45 26.55 10.61
N GLY A 332 3.15 25.50 11.04
CA GLY A 332 3.85 25.44 12.32
C GLY A 332 4.91 26.52 12.46
N ASN A 333 5.79 26.68 11.45
CA ASN A 333 6.79 27.75 11.44
C ASN A 333 6.14 29.14 11.41
N LEU A 334 5.07 29.36 10.64
CA LEU A 334 4.35 30.63 10.63
C LEU A 334 3.67 30.92 11.98
N GLY A 335 3.05 29.91 12.60
CA GLY A 335 2.48 30.02 13.95
C GLY A 335 3.54 30.38 14.98
N ASN A 336 4.68 29.71 14.95
CA ASN A 336 5.82 30.02 15.81
C ASN A 336 6.34 31.44 15.57
N CYS A 337 6.44 31.88 14.31
CA CYS A 337 6.81 33.24 13.95
C CYS A 337 5.88 34.28 14.62
N VAL A 338 4.56 34.09 14.55
CA VAL A 338 3.58 34.99 15.19
C VAL A 338 3.78 35.01 16.71
N THR A 339 3.97 33.86 17.35
CA THR A 339 4.20 33.80 18.80
C THR A 339 5.48 34.55 19.22
N PHE A 340 6.57 34.42 18.46
CA PHE A 340 7.81 35.17 18.71
C PHE A 340 7.65 36.67 18.46
N ILE A 341 6.86 37.10 17.47
CA ILE A 341 6.53 38.52 17.27
C ILE A 341 5.83 39.08 18.52
N ILE A 342 4.80 38.38 19.00
CA ILE A 342 4.05 38.80 20.19
C ILE A 342 4.98 38.82 21.41
N ALA A 343 5.77 37.76 21.64
CA ALA A 343 6.72 37.70 22.74
C ALA A 343 7.75 38.84 22.70
N THR A 344 8.26 39.18 21.51
CA THR A 344 9.21 40.29 21.32
C THR A 344 8.57 41.64 21.65
N ILE A 345 7.33 41.89 21.19
CA ILE A 345 6.58 43.11 21.48
C ILE A 345 6.31 43.23 22.98
N MET A 346 5.92 42.13 23.63
CA MET A 346 5.65 42.12 25.07
C MET A 346 6.92 42.44 25.88
N LEU A 347 8.05 41.83 25.55
CA LEU A 347 9.35 42.11 26.20
C LEU A 347 9.86 43.53 25.92
N ALA A 348 9.50 44.13 24.77
CA ALA A 348 9.87 45.50 24.42
C ALA A 348 9.01 46.55 25.15
N LEU A 349 7.70 46.31 25.28
CA LEU A 349 6.74 47.22 25.92
C LEU A 349 6.74 47.11 27.45
N TYR A 350 7.05 45.93 27.98
CA TYR A 350 7.11 45.66 29.42
C TYR A 350 8.49 45.14 29.81
N PRO A 351 9.56 45.97 29.73
CA PRO A 351 10.90 45.55 30.09
C PRO A 351 11.03 45.13 31.57
N PRO A 352 12.03 44.29 31.88
CA PRO A 352 12.30 43.85 33.24
C PRO A 352 12.50 45.03 34.19
N GLY A 353 11.76 45.06 35.30
CA GLY A 353 11.94 46.05 36.37
C GLY A 353 11.23 47.40 36.17
N THR A 354 10.58 47.63 35.02
CA THR A 354 9.89 48.92 34.73
C THR A 354 8.37 48.88 34.84
N SER A 355 7.73 47.71 34.82
CA SER A 355 6.27 47.58 34.86
C SER A 355 5.82 46.29 35.57
N ASP A 356 5.11 46.41 36.71
CA ASP A 356 4.52 45.27 37.44
C ASP A 356 3.16 44.86 36.83
N ASN A 357 3.11 44.72 35.50
CA ASN A 357 1.88 44.41 34.78
C ASN A 357 1.64 42.90 34.75
N LYS A 358 0.91 42.39 35.75
CA LYS A 358 0.54 40.98 35.85
C LYS A 358 -0.20 40.44 34.62
N ALA A 359 -0.97 41.27 33.92
CA ALA A 359 -1.67 40.84 32.70
C ALA A 359 -0.69 40.59 31.54
N ALA A 360 0.38 41.39 31.43
CA ALA A 360 1.43 41.17 30.45
C ALA A 360 2.25 39.92 30.77
N ALA A 361 2.56 39.66 32.03
CA ALA A 361 3.22 38.41 32.44
C ALA A 361 2.39 37.18 32.07
N TRP A 362 1.08 37.19 32.36
CA TRP A 362 0.17 36.09 31.95
C TRP A 362 0.04 35.94 30.43
N GLY A 363 -0.05 37.05 29.69
CA GLY A 363 -0.08 37.00 28.23
C GLY A 363 1.20 36.37 27.65
N PHE A 364 2.36 36.66 28.22
CA PHE A 364 3.64 36.06 27.80
C PHE A 364 3.68 34.55 28.07
N ILE A 365 3.16 34.10 29.22
CA ILE A 365 3.02 32.67 29.54
C ILE A 365 2.14 31.98 28.50
N VAL A 366 0.95 32.54 28.22
CA VAL A 366 -0.01 31.96 27.26
C VAL A 366 0.60 31.87 25.86
N VAL A 367 1.28 32.93 25.41
CA VAL A 367 1.96 32.94 24.11
C VAL A 367 3.04 31.86 24.04
N THR A 368 3.81 31.66 25.11
CA THR A 368 4.83 30.61 25.19
C THR A 368 4.21 29.21 25.19
N TRP A 369 3.05 29.03 25.81
CA TRP A 369 2.30 27.77 25.74
C TRP A 369 1.73 27.49 24.35
N ILE A 370 1.21 28.51 23.66
CA ILE A 370 0.76 28.40 22.25
C ILE A 370 1.95 28.05 21.35
N TYR A 371 3.11 28.67 21.56
CA TYR A 371 4.34 28.32 20.86
C TYR A 371 4.70 26.85 21.07
N ASN A 372 4.73 26.40 22.33
CA ASN A 372 5.11 25.03 22.66
C ASN A 372 4.11 24.00 22.08
N PHE A 373 2.81 24.32 22.10
CA PHE A 373 1.79 23.52 21.43
C PHE A 373 2.00 23.45 19.92
N SER A 374 2.17 24.60 19.26
CA SER A 374 2.41 24.71 17.82
C SER A 374 3.63 23.91 17.39
N PHE A 375 4.77 24.12 18.06
CA PHE A 375 6.00 23.39 17.81
C PHE A 375 5.81 21.88 17.99
N SER A 376 5.19 21.47 19.09
CA SER A 376 4.98 20.06 19.43
C SER A 376 3.96 19.36 18.54
N ALA A 377 2.98 20.08 17.99
CA ALA A 377 1.99 19.56 17.05
C ALA A 377 2.51 19.49 15.60
N THR A 378 3.62 20.17 15.30
CA THR A 378 4.13 20.33 13.93
C THR A 378 5.64 20.04 13.83
N CYS A 379 6.47 21.07 14.02
CA CYS A 379 7.90 21.08 13.72
C CYS A 379 8.68 20.00 14.48
N GLY A 380 8.36 19.80 15.76
CA GLY A 380 9.03 18.82 16.63
C GLY A 380 8.93 17.41 16.07
N PRO A 381 7.73 16.80 15.97
CA PRO A 381 7.60 15.45 15.41
C PRO A 381 8.06 15.34 13.95
N LEU A 382 7.73 16.32 13.11
CA LEU A 382 8.07 16.30 11.69
C LEU A 382 9.56 16.31 11.41
N SER A 383 10.36 16.92 12.29
CA SER A 383 11.82 16.94 12.18
C SER A 383 12.47 15.56 12.20
N TRP A 384 11.83 14.57 12.83
CA TRP A 384 12.32 13.19 12.90
C TRP A 384 11.61 12.27 11.91
N ILE A 385 10.33 12.55 11.62
CA ILE A 385 9.55 11.77 10.64
C ILE A 385 10.09 11.98 9.22
N ILE A 386 10.31 13.23 8.78
CA ILE A 386 10.67 13.52 7.39
C ILE A 386 12.03 12.92 7.01
N PRO A 387 13.12 13.06 7.81
CA PRO A 387 14.39 12.41 7.47
C PRO A 387 14.26 10.90 7.38
N ALA A 388 13.45 10.28 8.25
CA ALA A 388 13.19 8.85 8.15
C ALA A 388 12.45 8.47 6.86
N GLU A 389 11.56 9.32 6.35
CA GLU A 389 10.77 9.07 5.14
C GLU A 389 11.51 9.36 3.82
N ILE A 390 12.42 10.35 3.75
CA ILE A 390 13.00 10.79 2.46
C ILE A 390 14.22 9.99 2.00
N PHE A 391 14.98 9.38 2.91
CA PHE A 391 16.14 8.59 2.52
C PHE A 391 15.73 7.21 2.02
N ASP A 392 16.48 6.73 1.03
CA ASP A 392 16.37 5.39 0.50
C ASP A 392 17.00 4.36 1.44
N THR A 393 16.69 3.08 1.24
CA THR A 393 17.21 2.00 2.09
C THR A 393 18.73 1.98 2.15
N LYS A 394 19.42 2.37 1.06
CA LYS A 394 20.89 2.36 0.95
C LYS A 394 21.57 3.47 1.76
N THR A 395 21.03 4.69 1.71
CA THR A 395 21.69 5.86 2.32
C THR A 395 21.06 6.28 3.65
N ARG A 396 19.91 5.72 4.04
CA ARG A 396 19.15 6.12 5.23
C ARG A 396 19.97 6.17 6.52
N SER A 397 20.68 5.11 6.87
CA SER A 397 21.45 5.09 8.15
C SER A 397 22.47 6.24 8.22
N LYS A 398 23.23 6.43 7.15
CA LYS A 398 24.28 7.47 7.05
C LYS A 398 23.67 8.87 6.97
N GLY A 399 22.63 9.06 6.15
CA GLY A 399 21.95 10.33 5.97
C GLY A 399 21.26 10.82 7.23
N VAL A 400 20.57 9.92 7.95
CA VAL A 400 19.94 10.23 9.25
C VAL A 400 20.99 10.52 10.31
N SER A 401 22.14 9.82 10.32
CA SER A 401 23.26 10.12 11.23
C SER A 401 23.77 11.56 11.02
N ILE A 402 24.06 11.97 9.77
CA ILE A 402 24.51 13.34 9.47
C ILE A 402 23.44 14.38 9.85
N ALA A 403 22.17 14.13 9.52
CA ALA A 403 21.09 15.05 9.89
C ALA A 403 20.96 15.21 11.42
N THR A 404 21.12 14.11 12.17
CA THR A 404 21.14 14.10 13.64
C THR A 404 22.34 14.88 14.19
N MET A 405 23.52 14.72 13.59
CA MET A 405 24.69 15.53 13.92
C MET A 405 24.40 17.02 13.72
N VAL A 406 23.81 17.42 12.59
CA VAL A 406 23.44 18.82 12.33
C VAL A 406 22.48 19.35 13.39
N SER A 407 21.48 18.54 13.80
CA SER A 407 20.56 18.89 14.88
C SER A 407 21.32 19.23 16.16
N PHE A 408 22.21 18.33 16.60
CA PHE A 408 22.98 18.53 17.82
C PHE A 408 23.99 19.68 17.70
N GLY A 409 24.62 19.87 16.55
CA GLY A 409 25.54 21.00 16.31
C GLY A 409 24.85 22.36 16.41
N PHE A 410 23.68 22.52 15.81
CA PHE A 410 22.89 23.75 15.96
C PHE A 410 22.33 23.91 17.38
N ASN A 411 21.99 22.80 18.04
CA ASN A 411 21.58 22.83 19.43
C ASN A 411 22.72 23.31 20.35
N THR A 412 23.95 22.82 20.15
CA THR A 412 25.16 23.30 20.85
C THR A 412 25.38 24.78 20.62
N MET A 413 25.27 25.25 19.37
CA MET A 413 25.40 26.66 19.03
C MET A 413 24.38 27.53 19.79
N ILE A 414 23.09 27.16 19.74
CA ILE A 414 22.04 27.91 20.45
C ILE A 414 22.23 27.85 21.97
N GLY A 415 22.59 26.68 22.51
CA GLY A 415 22.89 26.51 23.93
C GLY A 415 24.01 27.43 24.40
N GLN A 416 25.08 27.58 23.61
CA GLN A 416 26.23 28.42 23.94
C GLN A 416 25.94 29.92 23.77
N VAL A 417 25.24 30.30 22.69
CA VAL A 417 25.06 31.71 22.30
C VAL A 417 23.91 32.38 23.06
N THR A 418 22.85 31.65 23.41
CA THR A 418 21.61 32.24 23.95
C THR A 418 21.83 33.01 25.25
N GLY A 419 22.56 32.44 26.23
CA GLY A 419 22.82 33.11 27.51
C GLY A 419 23.46 34.49 27.33
N PRO A 420 24.65 34.59 26.70
CA PRO A 420 25.32 35.87 26.42
C PRO A 420 24.49 36.83 25.55
N ALA A 421 23.75 36.31 24.57
CA ALA A 421 22.92 37.11 23.67
C ALA A 421 21.73 37.76 24.39
N MET A 422 21.05 37.05 25.29
CA MET A 422 19.95 37.62 26.08
C MET A 422 20.41 38.78 26.96
N LYS A 423 21.63 38.73 27.50
CA LYS A 423 22.18 39.80 28.35
C LYS A 423 22.60 41.04 27.54
N THR A 424 23.24 40.83 26.39
CA THR A 424 23.84 41.90 25.58
C THR A 424 22.84 42.54 24.61
N VAL A 425 22.03 41.71 23.96
CA VAL A 425 21.11 42.10 22.88
C VAL A 425 19.68 42.28 23.40
N GLY A 426 19.34 41.64 24.52
CA GLY A 426 18.03 41.75 25.17
C GLY A 426 16.91 41.20 24.30
N TYR A 427 15.75 41.87 24.32
CA TYR A 427 14.56 41.47 23.57
C TYR A 427 14.79 41.36 22.05
N ARG A 428 15.77 42.09 21.49
CA ARG A 428 16.08 42.06 20.05
C ARG A 428 16.61 40.69 19.59
N TYR A 429 17.13 39.87 20.50
CA TYR A 429 17.53 38.49 20.18
C TYR A 429 16.36 37.66 19.66
N TYR A 430 15.12 37.92 20.13
CA TYR A 430 13.93 37.20 19.70
C TYR A 430 13.56 37.47 18.23
N ILE A 431 14.00 38.61 17.67
CA ILE A 431 13.81 38.94 16.25
C ILE A 431 14.55 37.93 15.35
N LEU A 432 15.68 37.37 15.81
CA LEU A 432 16.37 36.30 15.09
C LEU A 432 15.42 35.11 14.84
N PHE A 433 14.69 34.68 15.86
CA PHE A 433 13.75 33.57 15.74
C PHE A 433 12.54 33.93 14.88
N VAL A 434 12.07 35.19 14.89
CA VAL A 434 11.03 35.66 13.95
C VAL A 434 11.51 35.49 12.50
N ILE A 435 12.70 36.00 12.18
CA ILE A 435 13.28 35.92 10.84
C ILE A 435 13.51 34.46 10.44
N CYS A 436 14.07 33.65 11.34
CA CYS A 436 14.34 32.24 11.07
C CYS A 436 13.05 31.45 10.82
N ASN A 437 12.03 31.59 11.68
CA ASN A 437 10.75 30.89 11.48
C ASN A 437 10.06 31.30 10.15
N PHE A 438 10.09 32.60 9.80
CA PHE A 438 9.52 33.06 8.53
C PHE A 438 10.29 32.53 7.32
N THR A 439 11.62 32.62 7.34
CA THR A 439 12.47 32.13 6.25
C THR A 439 12.42 30.60 6.13
N ASN A 440 12.33 29.87 7.24
CA ASN A 440 12.08 28.43 7.26
C ASN A 440 10.75 28.09 6.57
N ALA A 441 9.67 28.82 6.86
CA ALA A 441 8.37 28.60 6.22
C ALA A 441 8.45 28.78 4.70
N ILE A 442 9.16 29.82 4.24
CA ILE A 442 9.41 30.06 2.80
C ILE A 442 10.26 28.93 2.21
N PHE A 443 11.32 28.52 2.90
CA PHE A 443 12.23 27.48 2.43
C PHE A 443 11.52 26.14 2.25
N PHE A 444 10.75 25.68 3.24
CA PHE A 444 9.99 24.42 3.12
C PHE A 444 8.81 24.55 2.18
N TRP A 445 8.22 25.73 2.02
CA TRP A 445 7.26 25.97 0.94
C TRP A 445 7.91 25.82 -0.45
N ALA A 446 9.13 26.31 -0.63
CA ALA A 446 9.85 26.28 -1.91
C ALA A 446 10.46 24.91 -2.24
N PHE A 447 11.04 24.20 -1.29
CA PHE A 447 11.93 23.06 -1.56
C PHE A 447 11.49 21.70 -0.98
N LEU A 448 10.55 21.67 -0.03
CA LEU A 448 10.10 20.41 0.58
C LEU A 448 8.91 19.82 -0.21
N PRO A 449 9.09 18.70 -0.92
CA PRO A 449 7.96 17.99 -1.53
C PRO A 449 7.11 17.29 -0.45
N GLU A 450 5.86 16.98 -0.78
CA GLU A 450 4.98 16.24 0.13
C GLU A 450 5.38 14.76 0.17
N THR A 451 5.71 14.25 1.36
CA THR A 451 6.19 12.87 1.58
C THR A 451 5.12 11.91 2.08
N ALA A 452 3.94 12.43 2.45
CA ALA A 452 2.90 11.63 3.10
C ALA A 452 2.39 10.47 2.23
N ARG A 453 2.27 9.29 2.84
CA ARG A 453 1.70 8.06 2.27
C ARG A 453 2.37 7.57 0.98
N ARG A 454 3.61 7.99 0.72
CA ARG A 454 4.42 7.51 -0.41
C ARG A 454 5.34 6.38 0.04
N PRO A 455 5.44 5.27 -0.70
CA PRO A 455 6.45 4.24 -0.47
C PRO A 455 7.86 4.80 -0.59
N LEU A 456 8.82 4.18 0.09
CA LEU A 456 10.22 4.64 0.12
C LEU A 456 10.87 4.55 -1.25
N GLU A 457 10.42 3.60 -2.06
CA GLU A 457 10.85 3.37 -3.43
C GLU A 457 10.44 4.52 -4.36
N GLU A 458 9.33 5.21 -4.08
CA GLU A 458 8.91 6.40 -4.81
C GLU A 458 9.73 7.64 -4.44
N MET A 459 10.39 7.66 -3.27
CA MET A 459 11.28 8.77 -2.88
C MET A 459 12.48 8.85 -3.81
N ASN A 460 13.04 7.67 -4.18
CA ASN A 460 13.59 7.34 -5.51
C ASN A 460 13.41 8.44 -6.55
N ARG A 461 12.26 8.31 -7.18
CA ARG A 461 11.84 9.08 -8.33
C ARG A 461 11.52 10.52 -7.98
N LEU A 462 10.86 10.77 -6.83
CA LEU A 462 10.51 12.12 -6.38
C LEU A 462 11.74 13.02 -6.25
N PHE A 463 12.85 12.54 -5.66
CA PHE A 463 14.03 13.37 -5.46
C PHE A 463 14.95 13.43 -6.69
N THR A 464 14.86 12.45 -7.59
CA THR A 464 15.66 12.37 -8.82
C THR A 464 15.07 13.21 -9.94
N ASP A 465 13.76 13.06 -10.18
CA ASP A 465 13.12 13.57 -11.39
C ASP A 465 12.24 14.80 -11.14
N ALA A 466 11.74 15.01 -9.91
CA ALA A 466 10.90 16.17 -9.63
C ALA A 466 11.74 17.46 -9.61
N PRO A 467 11.18 18.61 -10.05
CA PRO A 467 11.88 19.89 -9.99
C PRO A 467 12.28 20.24 -8.55
N ILE A 468 13.42 20.92 -8.41
CA ILE A 468 13.95 21.36 -7.11
C ILE A 468 12.98 22.34 -6.44
N PHE A 469 12.41 23.26 -7.22
CA PHE A 469 11.38 24.19 -6.78
C PHE A 469 9.99 23.51 -6.88
N VAL A 470 9.37 23.31 -5.73
CA VAL A 470 8.16 22.51 -5.58
C VAL A 470 6.89 23.24 -6.02
N PRO A 471 6.72 24.58 -5.89
CA PRO A 471 5.51 25.26 -6.38
C PRO A 471 5.27 25.13 -7.90
N THR A 472 6.30 24.89 -8.70
CA THR A 472 6.19 24.63 -10.16
C THR A 472 5.90 23.17 -10.51
N MET A 473 5.81 22.30 -9.52
CA MET A 473 5.53 20.88 -9.69
C MET A 473 4.02 20.67 -9.92
N ASP A 474 3.64 20.07 -11.05
CA ASP A 474 2.27 19.61 -11.24
C ASP A 474 2.02 18.46 -10.24
N ARG A 475 1.02 18.61 -9.37
CA ARG A 475 0.77 17.61 -8.33
C ARG A 475 0.25 16.30 -8.92
N SER A 476 -0.37 16.34 -10.11
CA SER A 476 -0.95 15.17 -10.77
C SER A 476 0.10 14.16 -11.25
N ASP A 477 1.26 14.65 -11.71
CA ASP A 477 2.39 13.82 -12.19
C ASP A 477 3.06 12.98 -11.09
N TRP A 478 2.82 13.30 -9.82
CA TRP A 478 3.53 12.72 -8.69
C TRP A 478 2.60 12.30 -7.56
N VAL A 479 1.30 12.09 -7.76
CA VAL A 479 0.46 11.46 -6.72
C VAL A 479 0.94 10.02 -6.52
N GLY A 480 1.18 9.61 -5.27
CA GLY A 480 1.76 8.32 -4.91
C GLY A 480 0.84 7.18 -5.34
N ASN A 481 1.30 6.40 -6.30
CA ASN A 481 0.54 5.43 -7.06
C ASN A 481 1.43 4.22 -7.33
N ASP A 482 2.26 3.76 -6.38
CA ASP A 482 3.29 2.74 -6.62
C ASP A 482 2.73 1.42 -7.17
N LEU A 483 1.51 1.02 -6.80
CA LEU A 483 0.86 -0.14 -7.43
C LEU A 483 0.42 0.18 -8.87
N GLU A 484 -0.23 1.32 -9.09
CA GLU A 484 -0.67 1.74 -10.43
C GLU A 484 0.51 2.04 -11.36
N ARG A 485 1.63 2.52 -10.82
CA ARG A 485 2.85 2.89 -11.53
C ARG A 485 3.78 1.72 -11.74
N ARG A 486 3.90 0.76 -10.81
CA ARG A 486 4.57 -0.53 -11.08
C ARG A 486 3.77 -1.35 -12.07
N VAL A 487 2.44 -1.30 -11.98
CA VAL A 487 1.56 -1.83 -13.02
C VAL A 487 1.79 -1.04 -14.31
N GLU A 488 1.79 0.29 -14.35
CA GLU A 488 2.05 1.08 -15.57
C GLU A 488 3.50 0.97 -16.10
N GLU A 489 4.51 0.74 -15.28
CA GLU A 489 5.91 0.54 -15.69
C GLU A 489 6.10 -0.89 -16.20
N PHE A 490 5.50 -1.89 -15.55
CA PHE A 490 5.42 -3.27 -16.04
C PHE A 490 4.58 -3.36 -17.33
N LEU A 491 3.48 -2.61 -17.42
CA LEU A 491 2.61 -2.55 -18.60
C LEU A 491 3.16 -1.62 -19.69
N GLY A 492 3.92 -0.59 -19.33
CA GLY A 492 4.53 0.40 -20.23
C GLY A 492 5.86 -0.05 -20.83
N THR A 493 6.57 -0.98 -20.16
CA THR A 493 7.67 -1.74 -20.76
C THR A 493 7.18 -2.79 -21.77
N VAL A 494 5.89 -3.15 -21.72
CA VAL A 494 5.26 -4.03 -22.71
C VAL A 494 4.56 -3.20 -23.78
N LYS A 495 5.28 -2.89 -24.87
CA LYS A 495 4.62 -2.48 -26.12
C LYS A 495 4.02 -3.72 -26.80
N GLY A 496 2.71 -3.95 -26.64
CA GLY A 496 2.00 -5.03 -27.33
C GLY A 496 0.69 -5.45 -26.65
N ASP A 497 0.08 -6.51 -27.16
CA ASP A 497 -1.14 -7.13 -26.62
C ASP A 497 -0.91 -7.68 -25.20
N LEU A 498 -1.48 -7.01 -24.19
CA LEU A 498 -1.30 -7.34 -22.75
C LEU A 498 -1.76 -8.76 -22.38
N ALA A 499 -2.56 -9.41 -23.22
CA ALA A 499 -3.01 -10.79 -23.02
C ALA A 499 -1.81 -11.74 -22.76
N ASN A 500 -0.68 -11.49 -23.43
CA ASN A 500 0.51 -12.34 -23.36
C ASN A 500 1.42 -12.08 -22.15
N VAL A 501 1.10 -11.11 -21.28
CA VAL A 501 1.98 -10.71 -20.16
C VAL A 501 1.76 -11.58 -18.93
N THR A 502 2.72 -12.46 -18.68
CA THR A 502 3.47 -12.69 -17.44
C THR A 502 2.94 -12.26 -16.05
N GLY A 503 1.67 -12.32 -15.67
CA GLY A 503 1.24 -11.86 -14.32
C GLY A 503 1.94 -12.58 -13.15
N PRO A 504 2.20 -11.91 -12.00
CA PRO A 504 2.75 -12.54 -10.80
C PRO A 504 1.92 -13.78 -10.39
N PRO A 505 2.54 -14.89 -9.95
CA PRO A 505 1.78 -16.13 -9.80
C PRO A 505 0.69 -16.10 -8.70
N SER A 506 0.73 -15.12 -7.79
CA SER A 506 -0.28 -14.87 -6.75
C SER A 506 -1.58 -14.29 -7.31
N LEU A 507 -1.55 -13.81 -8.55
CA LEU A 507 -2.70 -13.32 -9.29
C LEU A 507 -3.25 -14.36 -10.29
N LEU A 508 -2.69 -15.58 -10.34
CA LEU A 508 -3.14 -16.61 -11.29
C LEU A 508 -4.35 -17.39 -10.76
N ALA A 509 -5.31 -17.63 -11.66
CA ALA A 509 -6.42 -18.54 -11.43
C ALA A 509 -5.97 -19.99 -11.69
N PRO A 510 -6.55 -20.98 -11.00
CA PRO A 510 -6.28 -22.40 -11.24
C PRO A 510 -7.03 -22.94 -12.47
N SER A 511 -7.08 -22.16 -13.55
CA SER A 511 -7.74 -22.53 -14.81
C SER A 511 -7.15 -21.77 -15.99
N SER A 512 -7.16 -22.40 -17.16
CA SER A 512 -6.78 -21.77 -18.43
C SER A 512 -7.91 -20.94 -19.05
N VAL A 513 -7.56 -20.00 -19.93
CA VAL A 513 -8.53 -19.24 -20.74
C VAL A 513 -9.43 -20.17 -21.57
N VAL A 514 -8.92 -21.31 -22.06
CA VAL A 514 -9.71 -22.27 -22.84
C VAL A 514 -10.86 -22.87 -22.00
N GLU A 515 -10.70 -22.94 -20.67
CA GLU A 515 -11.73 -23.46 -19.78
C GLU A 515 -12.89 -22.49 -19.58
N VAL A 516 -12.74 -21.19 -19.89
CA VAL A 516 -13.77 -20.16 -19.62
C VAL A 516 -15.10 -20.49 -20.29
N GLY A 517 -15.09 -21.21 -21.42
CA GLY A 517 -16.30 -21.66 -22.11
C GLY A 517 -17.27 -22.50 -21.26
N HIS A 518 -16.81 -23.08 -20.14
CA HIS A 518 -17.69 -23.80 -19.20
C HIS A 518 -18.85 -22.95 -18.69
N CYS A 519 -18.70 -21.61 -18.67
CA CYS A 519 -19.75 -20.70 -18.20
C CYS A 519 -21.07 -20.85 -18.97
N TRP A 520 -21.01 -21.30 -20.22
CA TRP A 520 -22.17 -21.54 -21.08
C TRP A 520 -22.80 -22.93 -20.89
N ALA A 521 -22.03 -23.90 -20.40
CA ALA A 521 -22.40 -25.31 -20.38
C ALA A 521 -22.81 -25.80 -18.98
N GLN A 522 -22.25 -25.24 -17.90
CA GLN A 522 -22.41 -25.70 -16.51
C GLN A 522 -23.85 -25.72 -15.94
N ARG A 523 -24.86 -25.29 -16.71
CA ARG A 523 -26.29 -25.35 -16.36
C ARG A 523 -27.10 -25.92 -17.53
N PRO A 524 -27.13 -27.25 -17.71
CA PRO A 524 -27.76 -27.88 -18.86
C PRO A 524 -29.23 -27.52 -19.05
N SER A 525 -30.01 -27.46 -17.98
CA SER A 525 -31.43 -27.08 -18.00
C SER A 525 -31.68 -25.66 -18.50
N VAL A 526 -30.80 -24.71 -18.15
CA VAL A 526 -30.87 -23.32 -18.65
C VAL A 526 -30.54 -23.27 -20.15
N PHE A 527 -29.52 -24.03 -20.59
CA PHE A 527 -29.11 -24.07 -21.99
C PHE A 527 -30.17 -24.73 -22.90
N ALA A 528 -30.83 -25.79 -22.42
CA ALA A 528 -31.88 -26.50 -23.14
C ALA A 528 -33.23 -25.76 -23.18
N ALA A 529 -33.48 -24.84 -22.24
CA ALA A 529 -34.78 -24.19 -22.06
C ALA A 529 -35.37 -23.56 -23.34
N PRO A 530 -34.61 -22.88 -24.22
CA PRO A 530 -35.16 -22.36 -25.48
C PRO A 530 -35.76 -23.43 -26.41
N ALA A 531 -35.25 -24.68 -26.43
CA ALA A 531 -35.83 -25.75 -27.23
C ALA A 531 -37.16 -26.30 -26.67
N LEU A 532 -37.38 -26.10 -25.37
CA LEU A 532 -38.57 -26.57 -24.67
C LEU A 532 -39.73 -25.56 -24.74
N GLU A 533 -39.46 -24.30 -25.11
CA GLU A 533 -40.45 -23.21 -25.11
C GLU A 533 -41.04 -22.95 -26.50
N PRO A 534 -42.36 -23.15 -26.73
CA PRO A 534 -43.00 -22.93 -28.02
C PRO A 534 -43.17 -21.46 -28.42
N CYS A 535 -43.21 -20.51 -27.48
CA CYS A 535 -43.41 -19.10 -27.79
C CYS A 535 -42.09 -18.39 -28.18
N PRO A 536 -41.97 -17.80 -29.40
CA PRO A 536 -40.72 -17.16 -29.83
C PRO A 536 -40.27 -15.99 -28.96
N SER A 537 -41.20 -15.20 -28.40
CA SER A 537 -40.85 -14.09 -27.50
C SER A 537 -40.28 -14.58 -26.18
N LYS A 538 -40.82 -15.68 -25.64
CA LYS A 538 -40.29 -16.31 -24.42
C LYS A 538 -38.96 -17.00 -24.69
N ARG A 539 -38.76 -17.63 -25.85
CA ARG A 539 -37.44 -18.14 -26.24
C ARG A 539 -36.37 -17.05 -26.25
N ALA A 540 -36.66 -15.88 -26.83
CA ALA A 540 -35.74 -14.74 -26.81
C ALA A 540 -35.38 -14.29 -25.37
N LEU A 541 -36.34 -14.35 -24.44
CA LEU A 541 -36.11 -14.10 -23.02
C LEU A 541 -35.24 -15.18 -22.36
N LEU A 542 -35.45 -16.47 -22.70
CA LEU A 542 -34.64 -17.58 -22.19
C LEU A 542 -33.19 -17.53 -22.70
N VAL A 543 -32.97 -17.09 -23.95
CA VAL A 543 -31.62 -16.84 -24.48
C VAL A 543 -30.94 -15.68 -23.73
N LEU A 544 -31.68 -14.60 -23.43
CA LEU A 544 -31.18 -13.52 -22.56
C LEU A 544 -30.81 -14.05 -21.17
N ARG A 545 -31.64 -14.91 -20.58
CA ARG A 545 -31.35 -15.55 -19.28
C ARG A 545 -30.05 -16.34 -19.33
N TRP A 546 -29.88 -17.21 -20.32
CA TRP A 546 -28.65 -17.98 -20.51
C TRP A 546 -27.42 -17.06 -20.63
N PHE A 547 -27.52 -16.01 -21.43
CA PHE A 547 -26.47 -15.01 -21.59
C PHE A 547 -26.11 -14.33 -20.25
N LEU A 548 -27.10 -13.85 -19.48
CA LEU A 548 -26.87 -13.17 -18.20
C LEU A 548 -26.27 -14.08 -17.13
N ILE A 549 -26.76 -15.32 -17.02
CA ILE A 549 -26.27 -16.30 -16.05
C ILE A 549 -24.80 -16.66 -16.32
N ALA A 550 -24.41 -16.73 -17.59
CA ALA A 550 -23.03 -17.03 -17.98
C ALA A 550 -22.03 -15.96 -17.50
N LEU A 551 -22.44 -14.68 -17.40
CA LEU A 551 -21.54 -13.56 -17.09
C LEU A 551 -20.82 -13.71 -15.75
N ARG A 552 -21.48 -14.23 -14.70
CA ARG A 552 -20.85 -14.37 -13.38
C ARG A 552 -19.66 -15.33 -13.42
N SER A 553 -19.83 -16.54 -13.96
CA SER A 553 -18.74 -17.51 -14.07
C SER A 553 -17.72 -17.14 -15.14
N GLN A 554 -18.13 -16.42 -16.18
CA GLN A 554 -17.21 -15.91 -17.20
C GLN A 554 -16.25 -14.86 -16.64
N LEU A 555 -16.71 -14.02 -15.70
CA LEU A 555 -15.97 -12.83 -15.25
C LEU A 555 -15.34 -12.94 -13.84
N TYR A 556 -15.91 -13.73 -12.93
CA TYR A 556 -15.35 -13.99 -11.59
C TYR A 556 -14.51 -15.28 -11.56
N ILE A 557 -13.45 -15.31 -12.35
CA ILE A 557 -12.58 -16.48 -12.48
C ILE A 557 -11.74 -16.68 -11.20
N GLY A 558 -11.74 -17.90 -10.65
CA GLY A 558 -10.90 -18.29 -9.51
C GLY A 558 -11.43 -17.94 -8.13
N VAL A 559 -12.74 -17.70 -8.01
CA VAL A 559 -13.44 -17.46 -6.73
C VAL A 559 -14.14 -18.74 -6.29
N ASP A 560 -13.73 -19.32 -5.16
CA ASP A 560 -14.39 -20.49 -4.57
C ASP A 560 -15.74 -20.07 -3.96
N HIS A 561 -16.83 -20.36 -4.67
CA HIS A 561 -18.19 -20.09 -4.19
C HIS A 561 -18.71 -21.15 -3.20
N HIS A 562 -17.96 -22.22 -2.92
CA HIS A 562 -18.42 -23.37 -2.14
C HIS A 562 -18.36 -23.22 -0.61
N HIS A 563 -17.90 -22.08 -0.05
CA HIS A 563 -17.70 -21.94 1.40
C HIS A 563 -18.49 -20.81 2.11
N SER A 564 -19.43 -20.12 1.46
CA SER A 564 -20.25 -19.09 2.16
C SER A 564 -21.64 -19.60 2.55
N SER A 565 -21.72 -20.67 3.34
CA SER A 565 -22.94 -21.02 4.07
C SER A 565 -23.04 -20.19 5.36
N SER A 566 -23.27 -18.88 5.25
CA SER A 566 -23.78 -18.09 6.38
C SER A 566 -24.50 -16.82 5.90
N PRO A 567 -25.84 -16.81 5.85
CA PRO A 567 -26.63 -15.64 5.52
C PRO A 567 -26.90 -14.82 6.79
N SER A 568 -25.89 -14.18 7.35
CA SER A 568 -26.10 -13.12 8.35
C SER A 568 -24.81 -12.34 8.66
N SER A 569 -24.63 -11.21 8.00
CA SER A 569 -24.09 -9.96 8.57
C SER A 569 -23.76 -8.98 7.44
N HIS A 570 -24.05 -7.71 7.67
CA HIS A 570 -23.66 -6.57 6.83
C HIS A 570 -22.13 -6.32 6.90
N SER A 571 -21.34 -7.36 6.63
CA SER A 571 -19.88 -7.37 6.64
C SER A 571 -19.39 -7.61 5.22
N SER A 572 -19.25 -6.51 4.47
CA SER A 572 -18.71 -6.46 3.10
C SER A 572 -17.19 -6.67 3.06
N SER A 573 -16.67 -7.80 3.56
CA SER A 573 -15.22 -8.06 3.54
C SER A 573 -14.79 -9.54 3.52
N ALA A 574 -15.43 -10.38 2.71
CA ALA A 574 -14.73 -11.54 2.14
C ALA A 574 -14.20 -11.13 0.77
N SER A 575 -12.88 -11.13 0.61
CA SER A 575 -12.15 -10.56 -0.54
C SER A 575 -12.34 -11.38 -1.81
N THR A 576 -13.40 -11.10 -2.56
CA THR A 576 -13.64 -11.66 -3.90
C THR A 576 -12.79 -10.92 -4.94
N SER A 577 -11.48 -11.17 -4.97
CA SER A 577 -10.58 -10.56 -5.96
C SER A 577 -10.49 -11.46 -7.20
N ILE A 578 -10.77 -10.91 -8.39
CA ILE A 578 -10.61 -11.61 -9.67
C ILE A 578 -9.16 -12.11 -9.83
N ARG A 579 -8.98 -13.34 -10.31
CA ARG A 579 -7.67 -13.89 -10.69
C ARG A 579 -7.53 -14.00 -12.22
N LYS A 580 -6.32 -13.82 -12.73
CA LYS A 580 -5.99 -13.97 -14.16
C LYS A 580 -5.88 -15.45 -14.53
N PRO A 581 -6.64 -15.97 -15.51
CA PRO A 581 -6.47 -17.34 -16.01
C PRO A 581 -5.09 -17.56 -16.66
N LEU A 582 -4.66 -18.82 -16.75
CA LEU A 582 -3.45 -19.21 -17.46
C LEU A 582 -3.58 -18.89 -18.95
N ASN A 583 -2.49 -18.39 -19.55
CA ASN A 583 -2.45 -18.05 -20.96
C ASN A 583 -2.44 -19.35 -21.78
N ALA A 584 -3.45 -19.51 -22.62
CA ALA A 584 -3.58 -20.73 -23.40
C ALA A 584 -2.48 -20.88 -24.45
N PHE A 585 -1.96 -22.09 -24.63
CA PHE A 585 -1.04 -22.40 -25.72
C PHE A 585 -1.78 -22.89 -26.97
N LEU A 586 -1.16 -22.76 -28.14
CA LEU A 586 -1.78 -23.12 -29.42
C LEU A 586 -2.14 -24.61 -29.45
N GLY A 587 -3.40 -24.94 -29.69
CA GLY A 587 -3.89 -26.32 -29.71
C GLY A 587 -4.28 -26.90 -28.36
N GLU A 588 -4.23 -26.11 -27.29
CA GLU A 588 -4.76 -26.50 -25.98
C GLU A 588 -6.26 -26.80 -26.07
N LEU A 589 -6.69 -27.88 -25.42
CA LEU A 589 -8.05 -28.41 -25.46
C LEU A 589 -8.73 -28.37 -24.10
N PHE A 590 -10.05 -28.16 -24.09
CA PHE A 590 -10.88 -28.42 -22.92
C PHE A 590 -12.15 -29.13 -23.34
N LEU A 591 -12.31 -30.36 -22.85
CA LEU A 591 -13.42 -31.26 -23.12
C LEU A 591 -14.12 -31.56 -21.80
N ALA A 592 -15.41 -31.28 -21.71
CA ALA A 592 -16.16 -31.46 -20.47
C ALA A 592 -17.66 -31.66 -20.73
N THR A 593 -18.30 -32.40 -19.84
CA THR A 593 -19.75 -32.66 -19.88
C THR A 593 -20.38 -32.28 -18.54
N TRP A 594 -21.64 -31.84 -18.57
CA TRP A 594 -22.46 -31.59 -17.39
C TRP A 594 -23.81 -32.25 -17.58
N THR A 595 -24.27 -32.97 -16.56
CA THR A 595 -25.54 -33.71 -16.58
C THR A 595 -26.38 -33.29 -15.39
N ASP A 596 -27.56 -32.69 -15.62
CA ASP A 596 -28.43 -32.23 -14.53
C ASP A 596 -29.09 -33.42 -13.81
N PRO A 597 -28.81 -33.66 -12.51
CA PRO A 597 -29.36 -34.80 -11.79
C PRO A 597 -30.80 -34.59 -11.29
N GLN A 598 -31.37 -33.38 -11.37
CA GLN A 598 -32.63 -33.02 -10.69
C GLN A 598 -33.86 -32.89 -11.62
N ASN A 599 -33.74 -33.05 -12.94
CA ASN A 599 -34.81 -32.71 -13.90
C ASN A 599 -35.29 -33.92 -14.77
N PRO A 600 -36.60 -34.16 -14.99
CA PRO A 600 -37.14 -35.41 -15.60
C PRO A 600 -36.93 -35.62 -17.10
N THR A 601 -36.22 -34.74 -17.79
CA THR A 601 -35.75 -34.92 -19.17
C THR A 601 -34.28 -34.53 -19.16
N THR A 602 -33.39 -35.51 -18.97
CA THR A 602 -31.95 -35.35 -18.68
C THR A 602 -31.25 -34.44 -19.71
N ALA A 603 -31.26 -33.14 -19.46
CA ALA A 603 -30.48 -32.16 -20.21
C ALA A 603 -29.01 -32.37 -19.87
N SER A 604 -28.21 -32.58 -20.90
CA SER A 604 -26.76 -32.77 -20.79
C SER A 604 -26.08 -31.89 -21.81
N THR A 605 -25.09 -31.11 -21.35
CA THR A 605 -24.30 -30.23 -22.20
C THR A 605 -22.89 -30.78 -22.32
N SER A 606 -22.39 -30.82 -23.56
CA SER A 606 -20.99 -31.13 -23.84
C SER A 606 -20.30 -29.90 -24.41
N LEU A 607 -19.11 -29.58 -23.89
CA LEU A 607 -18.27 -28.48 -24.35
C LEU A 607 -17.01 -29.04 -25.00
N VAL A 608 -16.71 -28.50 -26.18
CA VAL A 608 -15.41 -28.61 -26.84
C VAL A 608 -14.84 -27.21 -26.99
N ALA A 609 -13.69 -26.94 -26.39
CA ALA A 609 -12.96 -25.69 -26.59
C ALA A 609 -11.52 -25.97 -27.04
N GLU A 610 -11.02 -25.12 -27.95
CA GLU A 610 -9.67 -25.21 -28.50
C GLU A 610 -9.06 -23.83 -28.67
N GLN A 611 -7.78 -23.68 -28.31
CA GLN A 611 -6.99 -22.51 -28.70
C GLN A 611 -6.57 -22.62 -30.17
N VAL A 612 -7.32 -21.99 -31.07
CA VAL A 612 -7.16 -22.14 -32.53
C VAL A 612 -6.10 -21.20 -33.15
N SER A 613 -5.68 -20.16 -32.43
CA SER A 613 -4.60 -19.25 -32.86
C SER A 613 -3.85 -18.68 -31.66
N HIS A 614 -2.54 -18.43 -31.82
CA HIS A 614 -1.67 -17.83 -30.80
C HIS A 614 -1.40 -16.33 -31.04
N HIS A 615 -1.25 -15.92 -32.30
CA HIS A 615 -1.04 -14.52 -32.69
C HIS A 615 -1.96 -14.12 -33.85
N PRO A 616 -3.06 -13.38 -33.59
CA PRO A 616 -3.58 -13.06 -32.26
C PRO A 616 -4.12 -14.30 -31.52
N PRO A 617 -4.26 -14.26 -30.18
CA PRO A 617 -4.80 -15.37 -29.40
C PRO A 617 -6.31 -15.49 -29.65
N ILE A 618 -6.76 -16.67 -30.08
CA ILE A 618 -8.17 -16.93 -30.37
C ILE A 618 -8.53 -18.29 -29.78
N THR A 619 -9.60 -18.30 -28.99
CA THR A 619 -10.22 -19.51 -28.47
C THR A 619 -11.54 -19.71 -29.20
N ALA A 620 -11.76 -20.91 -29.74
CA ALA A 620 -13.04 -21.32 -30.28
C ALA A 620 -13.69 -22.34 -29.34
N MET A 621 -15.01 -22.30 -29.23
CA MET A 621 -15.79 -23.17 -28.37
C MET A 621 -17.08 -23.61 -29.04
N HIS A 622 -17.51 -24.81 -28.68
CA HIS A 622 -18.75 -25.43 -29.13
C HIS A 622 -19.44 -26.10 -27.95
N VAL A 623 -20.66 -25.67 -27.64
CA VAL A 623 -21.51 -26.27 -26.61
C VAL A 623 -22.71 -26.90 -27.27
N VAL A 624 -23.04 -28.14 -26.91
CA VAL A 624 -24.18 -28.87 -27.48
C VAL A 624 -24.97 -29.61 -26.41
N ASP A 625 -26.29 -29.50 -26.50
CA ASP A 625 -27.24 -30.45 -25.93
C ASP A 625 -27.87 -31.20 -27.11
N ALA A 626 -27.36 -32.40 -27.36
CA ALA A 626 -27.80 -33.23 -28.48
C ALA A 626 -29.21 -33.78 -28.30
N ALA A 627 -29.67 -33.97 -27.06
CA ALA A 627 -30.99 -34.53 -26.78
C ALA A 627 -32.11 -33.53 -27.11
N HIS A 628 -31.86 -32.24 -26.86
CA HIS A 628 -32.82 -31.17 -27.11
C HIS A 628 -32.58 -30.41 -28.42
N GLY A 629 -31.47 -30.69 -29.13
CA GLY A 629 -31.13 -30.05 -30.40
C GLY A 629 -30.77 -28.57 -30.25
N VAL A 630 -30.03 -28.23 -29.19
CA VAL A 630 -29.52 -26.87 -28.93
C VAL A 630 -28.01 -26.87 -29.05
N ARG A 631 -27.46 -25.94 -29.82
CA ARG A 631 -26.00 -25.77 -29.96
C ARG A 631 -25.58 -24.32 -29.97
N ALA A 632 -24.43 -24.02 -29.38
CA ALA A 632 -23.80 -22.71 -29.39
C ALA A 632 -22.37 -22.83 -29.92
N ASP A 633 -22.07 -22.11 -31.00
CA ASP A 633 -20.70 -21.91 -31.49
C ASP A 633 -20.24 -20.53 -31.05
N GLY A 634 -19.02 -20.41 -30.52
CA GLY A 634 -18.44 -19.14 -30.15
C GLY A 634 -16.96 -19.08 -30.44
N TYR A 635 -16.45 -17.90 -30.73
CA TYR A 635 -15.02 -17.65 -30.76
C TYR A 635 -14.73 -16.24 -30.30
N ALA A 636 -13.60 -16.08 -29.60
CA ALA A 636 -13.20 -14.81 -29.03
C ALA A 636 -11.71 -14.60 -29.19
N ARG A 637 -11.36 -13.42 -29.70
CA ARG A 637 -10.07 -12.80 -29.49
C ARG A 637 -10.20 -11.83 -28.31
N VAL A 638 -9.31 -11.96 -27.34
CA VAL A 638 -9.27 -11.06 -26.20
C VAL A 638 -8.15 -10.04 -26.42
N GLU A 639 -8.50 -8.76 -26.42
CA GLU A 639 -7.55 -7.64 -26.43
C GLU A 639 -7.61 -6.95 -25.07
N MET A 640 -6.46 -6.81 -24.40
CA MET A 640 -6.38 -6.11 -23.12
C MET A 640 -5.71 -4.75 -23.30
N THR A 641 -6.34 -3.68 -22.81
CA THR A 641 -5.83 -2.31 -22.85
C THR A 641 -5.91 -1.66 -21.48
N PHE A 642 -4.95 -0.78 -21.17
CA PHE A 642 -4.87 -0.11 -19.87
C PHE A 642 -4.98 1.41 -20.04
N ASN A 643 -5.89 2.04 -19.28
CA ASN A 643 -6.07 3.50 -19.23
C ASN A 643 -6.49 3.97 -17.83
N GLY A 644 -5.85 3.44 -16.79
CA GLY A 644 -6.23 3.62 -15.38
C GLY A 644 -7.23 2.56 -14.87
N ASN A 645 -7.86 1.80 -15.77
CA ASN A 645 -8.51 0.53 -15.48
C ASN A 645 -8.03 -0.51 -16.51
N VAL A 646 -8.11 -1.81 -16.18
CA VAL A 646 -7.89 -2.87 -17.18
C VAL A 646 -9.18 -3.03 -17.99
N ASN A 647 -9.12 -2.72 -19.27
CA ASN A 647 -10.22 -2.92 -20.21
C ASN A 647 -9.93 -4.17 -21.04
N ILE A 648 -10.83 -5.13 -20.97
CA ILE A 648 -10.80 -6.38 -21.71
C ILE A 648 -11.83 -6.23 -22.82
N ARG A 649 -11.35 -6.08 -24.05
CA ARG A 649 -12.18 -6.05 -25.24
C ARG A 649 -12.30 -7.46 -25.79
N GLN A 650 -13.53 -7.92 -26.02
CA GLN A 650 -13.79 -9.24 -26.58
C GLN A 650 -14.23 -9.10 -28.04
N VAL A 651 -13.34 -9.47 -28.97
CA VAL A 651 -13.59 -9.40 -30.41
C VAL A 651 -14.03 -10.77 -30.91
N GLY A 652 -15.29 -10.86 -31.32
CA GLY A 652 -15.93 -12.10 -31.77
C GLY A 652 -17.40 -12.10 -31.39
N HIS A 653 -18.07 -13.23 -31.59
CA HIS A 653 -19.46 -13.41 -31.23
C HIS A 653 -19.78 -14.89 -31.06
N ALA A 654 -20.96 -15.16 -30.50
CA ALA A 654 -21.51 -16.49 -30.46
C ALA A 654 -22.76 -16.59 -31.34
N THR A 655 -23.01 -17.78 -31.86
CA THR A 655 -24.28 -18.15 -32.48
C THR A 655 -24.90 -19.30 -31.73
N LEU A 656 -26.11 -19.13 -31.24
CA LEU A 656 -26.92 -20.19 -30.65
C LEU A 656 -27.96 -20.64 -31.68
N ARG A 657 -28.13 -21.94 -31.86
CA ARG A 657 -29.14 -22.54 -32.73
C ARG A 657 -30.04 -23.47 -31.95
N VAL A 658 -31.34 -23.35 -32.21
CA VAL A 658 -32.40 -24.20 -31.68
C VAL A 658 -33.02 -24.96 -32.85
N ASP A 659 -32.59 -26.21 -33.07
CA ASP A 659 -32.92 -26.96 -34.28
C ASP A 659 -34.42 -27.18 -34.44
N LYS A 660 -35.13 -27.43 -33.34
CA LYS A 660 -36.59 -27.69 -33.33
C LYS A 660 -37.42 -26.60 -34.00
N TYR A 661 -36.96 -25.35 -33.93
CA TYR A 661 -37.69 -24.18 -34.47
C TYR A 661 -36.99 -23.55 -35.69
N ASP A 662 -35.87 -24.12 -36.14
CA ASP A 662 -34.96 -23.50 -37.13
C ASP A 662 -34.61 -22.04 -36.76
N GLU A 663 -34.33 -21.83 -35.47
CA GLU A 663 -34.04 -20.51 -34.93
C GLU A 663 -32.56 -20.34 -34.60
N ASP A 664 -31.98 -19.22 -35.07
CA ASP A 664 -30.62 -18.81 -34.81
C ASP A 664 -30.62 -17.50 -34.02
N TYR A 665 -29.70 -17.38 -33.08
CA TYR A 665 -29.46 -16.18 -32.30
C TYR A 665 -28.02 -15.73 -32.44
N LEU A 666 -27.83 -14.45 -32.71
CA LEU A 666 -26.54 -13.78 -32.66
C LEU A 666 -26.35 -13.17 -31.26
N VAL A 667 -25.31 -13.61 -30.55
CA VAL A 667 -25.08 -13.28 -29.14
C VAL A 667 -23.74 -12.55 -28.99
N PRO A 668 -23.71 -11.38 -28.32
CA PRO A 668 -22.52 -10.57 -28.18
C PRO A 668 -21.59 -11.09 -27.07
N LEU A 669 -20.31 -10.74 -27.19
CA LEU A 669 -19.33 -10.89 -26.11
C LEU A 669 -19.06 -9.49 -25.54
N PRO A 670 -19.52 -9.17 -24.32
CA PRO A 670 -19.43 -7.82 -23.79
C PRO A 670 -18.00 -7.44 -23.40
N ASP A 671 -17.64 -6.18 -23.61
CA ASP A 671 -16.39 -5.61 -23.11
C ASP A 671 -16.46 -5.45 -21.58
N VAL A 672 -15.33 -5.71 -20.92
CA VAL A 672 -15.24 -5.76 -19.46
C VAL A 672 -14.23 -4.72 -18.98
N LYS A 673 -14.57 -4.01 -17.92
CA LYS A 673 -13.67 -3.15 -17.17
C LYS A 673 -13.42 -3.76 -15.79
N VAL A 674 -12.17 -4.07 -15.48
CA VAL A 674 -11.79 -4.49 -14.13
C VAL A 674 -11.49 -3.25 -13.31
N ARG A 675 -12.24 -3.08 -12.22
CA ARG A 675 -12.14 -1.97 -11.26
C ARG A 675 -11.65 -2.45 -9.89
N GLY A 676 -11.37 -1.53 -8.97
CA GLY A 676 -11.04 -1.86 -7.58
C GLY A 676 -9.56 -2.15 -7.29
N PHE A 677 -8.66 -1.86 -8.25
CA PHE A 677 -7.21 -1.98 -8.09
C PHE A 677 -6.68 -1.20 -6.88
N LEU A 678 -7.11 0.06 -6.71
CA LEU A 678 -6.75 0.93 -5.58
C LEU A 678 -7.20 0.42 -4.21
N SER A 679 -8.32 -0.32 -4.17
CA SER A 679 -8.88 -0.89 -2.94
C SER A 679 -8.34 -2.29 -2.62
N GLY A 680 -7.53 -2.90 -3.50
CA GLY A 680 -7.05 -4.28 -3.35
C GLY A 680 -8.10 -5.38 -3.60
N CYS A 681 -9.34 -4.99 -3.92
CA CYS A 681 -10.45 -5.91 -4.22
C CYS A 681 -10.88 -5.69 -5.67
N MET A 682 -10.32 -6.45 -6.60
CA MET A 682 -10.63 -6.32 -8.03
C MET A 682 -11.99 -6.94 -8.36
N TYR A 683 -12.84 -6.22 -9.09
CA TYR A 683 -14.15 -6.71 -9.53
C TYR A 683 -14.44 -6.31 -11.00
N PRO A 684 -15.17 -7.15 -11.76
CA PRO A 684 -15.49 -6.87 -13.16
C PRO A 684 -16.75 -6.02 -13.26
N GLU A 685 -16.77 -5.08 -14.19
CA GLU A 685 -17.96 -4.33 -14.58
C GLU A 685 -18.11 -4.34 -16.11
N ILE A 686 -19.35 -4.48 -16.57
CA ILE A 686 -19.71 -4.33 -17.97
C ILE A 686 -20.34 -2.94 -18.15
N ALA A 687 -20.02 -2.28 -19.26
CA ALA A 687 -20.66 -1.04 -19.65
C ALA A 687 -20.99 -1.07 -21.15
N GLY A 688 -22.05 -0.35 -21.52
CA GLY A 688 -22.45 -0.20 -22.92
C GLY A 688 -23.81 -0.83 -23.22
N THR A 689 -24.15 -0.88 -24.49
CA THR A 689 -25.40 -1.43 -24.98
C THR A 689 -25.10 -2.50 -26.01
N TYR A 690 -25.68 -3.68 -25.79
CA TYR A 690 -25.47 -4.89 -26.58
C TYR A 690 -26.81 -5.42 -27.06
N GLN A 691 -26.81 -6.20 -28.13
CA GLN A 691 -28.03 -6.72 -28.72
C GLN A 691 -27.91 -8.22 -28.95
N ILE A 692 -28.90 -8.99 -28.54
CA ILE A 692 -29.09 -10.38 -28.96
C ILE A 692 -30.15 -10.39 -30.04
N VAL A 693 -29.82 -10.91 -31.22
CA VAL A 693 -30.71 -10.86 -32.39
C VAL A 693 -31.13 -12.27 -32.76
N GLY A 694 -32.43 -12.56 -32.70
CA GLY A 694 -32.98 -13.86 -33.08
C GLY A 694 -33.65 -13.85 -34.45
N SER A 695 -33.59 -14.97 -35.17
CA SER A 695 -34.35 -15.17 -36.42
C SER A 695 -35.86 -15.31 -36.16
N GLY A 696 -36.28 -15.65 -34.94
CA GLY A 696 -37.68 -15.73 -34.51
C GLY A 696 -38.45 -14.39 -34.45
N GLY A 697 -37.87 -13.31 -34.98
CA GLY A 697 -38.52 -11.99 -35.09
C GLY A 697 -38.37 -11.08 -33.88
N PHE A 698 -37.43 -11.36 -32.97
CA PHE A 698 -37.19 -10.59 -31.75
C PHE A 698 -35.75 -10.13 -31.61
N VAL A 699 -35.57 -8.93 -31.06
CA VAL A 699 -34.27 -8.34 -30.71
C VAL A 699 -34.29 -7.97 -29.24
N THR A 700 -33.32 -8.44 -28.49
CA THR A 700 -33.13 -8.09 -27.09
C THR A 700 -32.01 -7.10 -26.97
N GLU A 701 -32.30 -5.88 -26.50
CA GLU A 701 -31.30 -4.88 -26.20
C GLU A 701 -30.96 -4.93 -24.71
N VAL A 702 -29.68 -4.98 -24.36
CA VAL A 702 -29.19 -5.05 -22.98
C VAL A 702 -28.23 -3.89 -22.74
N LYS A 703 -28.55 -3.03 -21.77
CA LYS A 703 -27.71 -1.92 -21.34
C LYS A 703 -27.11 -2.21 -19.97
N PHE A 704 -25.79 -2.17 -19.89
CA PHE A 704 -25.04 -2.35 -18.64
C PHE A 704 -24.45 -1.05 -18.15
N TRP A 705 -24.39 -0.87 -16.83
CA TRP A 705 -23.65 0.21 -16.19
C TRP A 705 -23.14 -0.19 -14.79
N GLY A 706 -22.06 0.47 -14.37
CA GLY A 706 -21.41 0.23 -13.07
C GLY A 706 -21.81 1.23 -11.99
N GLU A 707 -21.09 1.18 -10.87
CA GLU A 707 -21.23 2.14 -9.77
C GLU A 707 -20.78 3.55 -10.21
N GLY A 708 -21.65 4.55 -9.96
CA GLY A 708 -21.37 5.96 -10.20
C GLY A 708 -20.61 6.61 -9.03
N MET A 709 -19.96 7.76 -9.27
CA MET A 709 -19.02 8.40 -8.33
C MET A 709 -19.64 8.89 -6.99
N ILE A 710 -20.97 8.95 -6.90
CA ILE A 710 -21.71 9.49 -5.74
C ILE A 710 -22.76 8.49 -5.22
N ARG A 711 -23.35 7.66 -6.09
CA ARG A 711 -24.31 6.60 -5.76
C ARG A 711 -24.52 5.68 -6.98
N GLY A 712 -24.63 4.36 -6.76
CA GLY A 712 -24.97 3.37 -7.78
C GLY A 712 -24.78 1.95 -7.25
N LYS A 713 -25.46 0.96 -7.82
CA LYS A 713 -25.25 -0.46 -7.49
C LYS A 713 -24.36 -1.08 -8.57
N ARG A 714 -23.34 -1.84 -8.17
CA ARG A 714 -22.42 -2.52 -9.10
C ARG A 714 -23.19 -3.48 -10.01
N ASN A 715 -22.64 -3.77 -11.19
CA ASN A 715 -23.15 -4.80 -12.10
C ASN A 715 -24.63 -4.62 -12.50
N SER A 716 -25.10 -3.38 -12.58
CA SER A 716 -26.48 -3.08 -12.91
C SER A 716 -26.73 -3.23 -14.41
N PHE A 717 -27.92 -3.69 -14.76
CA PHE A 717 -28.37 -3.75 -16.15
C PHE A 717 -29.87 -3.52 -16.29
N GLU A 718 -30.26 -3.14 -17.50
CA GLU A 718 -31.63 -3.12 -17.99
C GLU A 718 -31.64 -3.72 -19.39
N ALA A 719 -32.55 -4.66 -19.63
CA ALA A 719 -32.77 -5.27 -20.93
C ALA A 719 -34.23 -5.15 -21.35
N ARG A 720 -34.45 -5.01 -22.65
CA ARG A 720 -35.78 -4.92 -23.26
C ARG A 720 -35.86 -5.79 -24.49
N VAL A 721 -36.92 -6.58 -24.57
CA VAL A 721 -37.19 -7.47 -25.72
C VAL A 721 -38.18 -6.78 -26.66
N TYR A 722 -37.80 -6.62 -27.92
CA TYR A 722 -38.60 -5.95 -28.94
C TYR A 722 -38.93 -6.89 -30.10
N ARG A 723 -40.04 -6.62 -30.81
CA ARG A 723 -40.24 -7.17 -32.16
C ARG A 723 -39.23 -6.54 -33.12
N LYS A 724 -38.58 -7.34 -33.96
CA LYS A 724 -37.49 -6.91 -34.86
C LYS A 724 -37.95 -5.77 -35.79
N GLU A 725 -39.12 -5.86 -36.39
CA GLU A 725 -39.67 -4.82 -37.27
C GLU A 725 -39.86 -3.46 -36.56
N ALA A 726 -40.38 -3.49 -35.33
CA ALA A 726 -40.55 -2.29 -34.51
C ALA A 726 -39.18 -1.69 -34.12
N PHE A 727 -38.19 -2.54 -33.85
CA PHE A 727 -36.83 -2.13 -33.51
C PHE A 727 -36.13 -1.43 -34.68
N LEU A 728 -36.22 -2.01 -35.89
CA LEU A 728 -35.59 -1.47 -37.10
C LEU A 728 -36.24 -0.16 -37.58
N SER A 729 -37.57 -0.04 -37.50
CA SER A 729 -38.31 1.18 -37.89
C SER A 729 -38.05 2.37 -36.95
N ALA A 730 -37.89 2.13 -35.65
CA ALA A 730 -37.55 3.16 -34.68
C ALA A 730 -36.11 3.67 -34.84
N SER A 731 -35.17 2.75 -35.13
CA SER A 731 -33.75 3.07 -35.30
C SER A 731 -33.46 3.91 -36.56
N SER A 732 -34.26 3.78 -37.62
CA SER A 732 -34.06 4.45 -38.91
C SER A 732 -34.70 5.85 -39.02
N SER A 733 -35.73 6.16 -38.22
CA SER A 733 -36.60 7.35 -38.43
C SER A 733 -36.34 8.52 -37.47
N SER A 734 -35.76 8.30 -36.29
CA SER A 734 -35.64 9.38 -35.28
C SER A 734 -34.50 9.22 -34.26
N GLY A 735 -33.72 8.14 -34.33
CA GLY A 735 -32.76 7.79 -33.28
C GLY A 735 -33.41 7.51 -31.91
N ARG A 736 -34.75 7.45 -31.82
CA ARG A 736 -35.51 7.10 -30.62
C ARG A 736 -35.89 5.63 -30.65
N LYS A 737 -35.88 4.98 -29.50
CA LYS A 737 -36.20 3.54 -29.34
C LYS A 737 -37.70 3.27 -29.42
N PRO A 738 -38.12 2.02 -29.74
CA PRO A 738 -39.54 1.64 -29.75
C PRO A 738 -40.15 1.85 -28.35
N ARG A 739 -41.36 2.43 -28.31
CA ARG A 739 -42.06 2.69 -27.03
C ARG A 739 -42.59 1.44 -26.35
N GLU A 740 -42.89 0.38 -27.09
CA GLU A 740 -43.51 -0.85 -26.57
C GLU A 740 -42.51 -2.02 -26.59
N ALA A 741 -41.95 -2.35 -25.43
CA ALA A 741 -41.22 -3.60 -25.22
C ALA A 741 -42.21 -4.74 -24.91
N VAL A 742 -41.84 -5.98 -25.25
CA VAL A 742 -42.61 -7.18 -24.89
C VAL A 742 -42.27 -7.60 -23.46
N TYR A 743 -40.99 -7.55 -23.10
CA TYR A 743 -40.51 -7.80 -21.75
C TYR A 743 -39.50 -6.73 -21.35
N GLU A 744 -39.52 -6.36 -20.07
CA GLU A 744 -38.51 -5.52 -19.43
C GLU A 744 -37.82 -6.33 -18.34
N VAL A 745 -36.49 -6.37 -18.35
CA VAL A 745 -35.68 -7.10 -17.37
C VAL A 745 -34.71 -6.11 -16.72
N ALA A 746 -34.68 -6.04 -15.40
CA ALA A 746 -33.78 -5.13 -14.70
C ALA A 746 -33.27 -5.73 -13.40
N GLY A 747 -32.02 -5.43 -13.05
CA GLY A 747 -31.39 -5.91 -11.83
C GLY A 747 -29.88 -5.82 -11.86
N CYS A 748 -29.24 -6.72 -11.13
CA CYS A 748 -27.79 -6.86 -11.08
C CYS A 748 -27.41 -8.26 -11.56
N TRP A 749 -26.64 -8.36 -12.66
CA TRP A 749 -26.36 -9.66 -13.28
C TRP A 749 -25.53 -10.60 -12.39
N SER A 750 -24.86 -10.08 -11.36
CA SER A 750 -24.11 -10.88 -10.40
C SER A 750 -24.90 -11.32 -9.16
N GLU A 751 -26.08 -10.75 -8.91
CA GLU A 751 -26.90 -11.03 -7.72
C GLU A 751 -28.29 -11.58 -8.09
N GLY A 752 -29.01 -10.90 -8.98
CA GLY A 752 -30.38 -11.25 -9.32
C GLY A 752 -31.10 -10.13 -10.06
N TRP A 753 -32.23 -10.47 -10.70
CA TRP A 753 -33.01 -9.55 -11.51
C TRP A 753 -34.50 -9.90 -11.52
N THR A 754 -35.30 -8.97 -12.04
CA THR A 754 -36.74 -9.13 -12.19
C THR A 754 -37.12 -9.02 -13.66
N VAL A 755 -38.00 -9.90 -14.11
CA VAL A 755 -38.63 -9.87 -15.44
C VAL A 755 -40.05 -9.32 -15.27
N LYS A 756 -40.42 -8.35 -16.11
CA LYS A 756 -41.76 -7.74 -16.16
C LYS A 756 -42.35 -7.85 -17.56
N ASP A 757 -43.67 -7.95 -17.62
CA ASP A 757 -44.41 -7.76 -18.86
C ASP A 757 -44.31 -6.30 -19.30
N GLY A 758 -43.91 -6.06 -20.56
CA GLY A 758 -43.64 -4.72 -21.06
C GLY A 758 -44.90 -3.86 -21.29
N LYS A 759 -46.10 -4.44 -21.25
CA LYS A 759 -47.37 -3.71 -21.38
C LYS A 759 -48.03 -3.45 -20.03
N THR A 760 -48.11 -4.46 -19.16
CA THR A 760 -48.81 -4.37 -17.87
C THR A 760 -47.91 -3.90 -16.74
N GLY A 761 -46.58 -4.07 -16.88
CA GLY A 761 -45.61 -3.83 -15.80
C GLY A 761 -45.65 -4.90 -14.70
N GLU A 762 -46.46 -5.95 -14.86
CA GLU A 762 -46.58 -7.07 -13.93
C GLU A 762 -45.25 -7.83 -13.83
N VAL A 763 -44.85 -8.16 -12.60
CA VAL A 763 -43.66 -8.98 -12.35
C VAL A 763 -43.97 -10.43 -12.70
N LEU A 764 -43.34 -10.93 -13.76
CA LEU A 764 -43.50 -12.31 -14.24
C LEU A 764 -42.57 -13.27 -13.51
N GLU A 765 -41.36 -12.82 -13.19
CA GLU A 765 -40.34 -13.66 -12.57
C GLU A 765 -39.32 -12.83 -11.79
N VAL A 766 -38.80 -13.40 -10.69
CA VAL A 766 -37.63 -12.90 -9.98
C VAL A 766 -36.58 -14.00 -10.02
N TYR A 767 -35.38 -13.67 -10.50
CA TYR A 767 -34.26 -14.59 -10.59
C TYR A 767 -33.21 -14.21 -9.55
N ASP A 768 -32.86 -15.15 -8.67
CA ASP A 768 -31.79 -15.01 -7.70
C ASP A 768 -30.62 -15.93 -8.12
N VAL A 769 -29.46 -15.32 -8.37
CA VAL A 769 -28.27 -16.02 -8.86
C VAL A 769 -27.70 -16.96 -7.80
N ASP A 770 -27.86 -16.64 -6.51
CA ASP A 770 -27.32 -17.43 -5.39
C ASP A 770 -28.31 -18.47 -4.85
N ALA A 771 -29.52 -18.56 -5.43
CA ALA A 771 -30.49 -19.58 -5.04
C ALA A 771 -29.94 -21.00 -5.32
N PRO A 772 -30.12 -21.97 -4.40
CA PRO A 772 -29.57 -23.33 -4.54
C PRO A 772 -29.95 -24.04 -5.85
N GLU A 773 -31.18 -23.85 -6.32
CA GLU A 773 -31.68 -24.38 -7.60
C GLU A 773 -31.01 -23.79 -8.84
N ASN A 774 -30.32 -22.66 -8.70
CA ASN A 774 -29.57 -21.98 -9.76
C ASN A 774 -28.05 -22.25 -9.68
N ALA A 775 -27.60 -23.12 -8.77
CA ALA A 775 -26.21 -23.51 -8.67
C ALA A 775 -25.71 -24.23 -9.94
N PRO A 776 -24.44 -24.04 -10.35
CA PRO A 776 -23.85 -24.84 -11.42
C PRO A 776 -23.84 -26.33 -11.07
N VAL A 777 -24.04 -27.18 -12.08
CA VAL A 777 -23.88 -28.63 -11.94
C VAL A 777 -22.38 -28.96 -11.88
N PRO A 778 -21.95 -29.97 -11.10
CA PRO A 778 -20.57 -30.43 -11.12
C PRO A 778 -20.13 -30.83 -12.53
N MET A 779 -18.88 -30.48 -12.87
CA MET A 779 -18.28 -30.87 -14.13
C MET A 779 -17.92 -32.35 -14.11
N GLU A 780 -18.42 -33.11 -15.09
CA GLU A 780 -18.05 -34.49 -15.32
C GLU A 780 -16.89 -34.52 -16.32
N MET A 781 -15.72 -34.96 -15.85
CA MET A 781 -14.60 -35.23 -16.75
C MET A 781 -14.80 -36.59 -17.40
N GLU A 782 -14.62 -36.68 -18.71
CA GLU A 782 -14.74 -37.95 -19.45
C GLU A 782 -13.78 -39.04 -18.95
N CYS A 783 -12.61 -38.63 -18.43
CA CYS A 783 -11.62 -39.53 -17.87
C CYS A 783 -10.75 -38.82 -16.80
N PRO A 784 -10.07 -39.58 -15.91
CA PRO A 784 -9.11 -39.04 -14.96
C PRO A 784 -7.99 -38.24 -15.64
N VAL A 785 -7.38 -37.27 -14.94
CA VAL A 785 -6.38 -36.35 -15.50
C VAL A 785 -5.19 -37.10 -16.10
N GLU A 786 -4.81 -38.25 -15.56
CA GLU A 786 -3.72 -39.09 -16.04
C GLU A 786 -4.06 -39.78 -17.38
N ALA A 787 -5.34 -40.01 -17.65
CA ALA A 787 -5.87 -40.64 -18.85
C ALA A 787 -6.30 -39.65 -19.94
N GLN A 788 -6.37 -38.35 -19.62
CA GLN A 788 -6.62 -37.27 -20.59
C GLN A 788 -5.50 -37.19 -21.62
N ASP A 789 -5.74 -36.63 -22.80
CA ASP A 789 -4.69 -36.34 -23.77
C ASP A 789 -3.70 -35.28 -23.22
N PRO A 790 -2.39 -35.36 -23.53
CA PRO A 790 -1.42 -34.36 -23.09
C PRO A 790 -1.79 -32.90 -23.45
N TRP A 791 -2.59 -32.67 -24.49
CA TRP A 791 -3.05 -31.35 -24.93
C TRP A 791 -4.27 -30.82 -24.18
N GLU A 792 -4.91 -31.63 -23.33
CA GLU A 792 -6.03 -31.18 -22.50
C GLU A 792 -5.55 -30.30 -21.33
N SER A 793 -6.18 -29.14 -21.14
CA SER A 793 -5.77 -28.07 -20.21
C SER A 793 -5.41 -28.60 -18.81
N ARG A 794 -6.26 -29.46 -18.24
CA ARG A 794 -6.09 -29.97 -16.87
C ARG A 794 -4.86 -30.87 -16.73
N ARG A 795 -4.53 -31.65 -17.76
CA ARG A 795 -3.31 -32.48 -17.81
C ARG A 795 -2.08 -31.65 -18.17
N ALA A 796 -2.19 -30.78 -19.18
CA ALA A 796 -1.09 -29.94 -19.63
C ALA A 796 -0.57 -29.02 -18.51
N TRP A 797 -1.49 -28.42 -17.74
CA TRP A 797 -1.17 -27.50 -16.65
C TRP A 797 -1.05 -28.16 -15.27
N ASP A 798 -1.11 -29.49 -15.15
CA ASP A 798 -1.20 -30.15 -13.83
C ASP A 798 -0.05 -29.78 -12.88
N GLY A 799 1.18 -29.64 -13.39
CA GLY A 799 2.32 -29.18 -12.59
C GLY A 799 2.13 -27.76 -12.03
N VAL A 800 1.59 -26.86 -12.84
CA VAL A 800 1.27 -25.48 -12.43
C VAL A 800 0.12 -25.47 -11.42
N LEU A 801 -0.93 -26.25 -11.68
CA LEU A 801 -2.08 -26.38 -10.79
C LEU A 801 -1.69 -27.03 -9.45
N GLY A 802 -0.79 -28.01 -9.47
CA GLY A 802 -0.20 -28.64 -8.29
C GLY A 802 0.58 -27.64 -7.43
N GLY A 803 1.42 -26.82 -8.06
CA GLY A 803 2.12 -25.72 -7.38
C GLY A 803 1.16 -24.70 -6.75
N LEU A 804 0.09 -24.32 -7.47
CA LEU A 804 -0.95 -23.43 -6.95
C LEU A 804 -1.70 -24.03 -5.75
N ARG A 805 -2.06 -25.32 -5.82
CA ARG A 805 -2.70 -26.05 -4.70
C ARG A 805 -1.79 -26.16 -3.48
N ALA A 806 -0.49 -26.34 -3.70
CA ALA A 806 0.51 -26.44 -2.63
C ALA A 806 0.94 -25.06 -2.08
N GLY A 807 0.56 -23.95 -2.71
CA GLY A 807 1.08 -22.63 -2.39
C GLY A 807 2.56 -22.44 -2.73
N ASP A 808 3.15 -23.33 -3.53
CA ASP A 808 4.56 -23.28 -3.93
C ASP A 808 4.74 -22.43 -5.20
N MET A 809 5.04 -21.17 -4.97
CA MET A 809 5.22 -20.16 -6.00
C MET A 809 6.45 -20.39 -6.89
N ARG A 810 7.48 -21.08 -6.40
CA ARG A 810 8.66 -21.41 -7.22
C ARG A 810 8.32 -22.53 -8.20
N ALA A 811 7.61 -23.56 -7.74
CA ALA A 811 7.12 -24.63 -8.59
C ALA A 811 6.18 -24.12 -9.69
N VAL A 812 5.26 -23.19 -9.35
CA VAL A 812 4.34 -22.56 -10.33
C VAL A 812 5.11 -21.88 -11.46
N VAL A 813 6.14 -21.09 -11.14
CA VAL A 813 6.96 -20.40 -12.16
C VAL A 813 7.76 -21.39 -13.01
N ALA A 814 8.35 -22.41 -12.39
CA ALA A 814 9.17 -23.40 -13.09
C ALA A 814 8.35 -24.22 -14.10
N GLU A 815 7.22 -24.80 -13.68
CA GLU A 815 6.37 -25.63 -14.55
C GLU A 815 5.73 -24.79 -15.67
N LYS A 816 5.37 -23.55 -15.39
CA LYS A 816 4.85 -22.63 -16.40
C LYS A 816 5.91 -22.29 -17.46
N THR A 817 7.13 -21.97 -17.03
CA THR A 817 8.24 -21.64 -17.94
C THR A 817 8.58 -22.82 -18.85
N LYS A 818 8.47 -24.04 -18.34
CA LYS A 818 8.70 -25.28 -19.09
C LYS A 818 7.74 -25.41 -20.29
N ILE A 819 6.44 -25.24 -20.07
CA ILE A 819 5.42 -25.30 -21.14
C ILE A 819 5.63 -24.15 -22.13
N GLU A 820 5.78 -22.92 -21.64
CA GLU A 820 5.95 -21.74 -22.51
C GLU A 820 7.21 -21.85 -23.40
N THR A 821 8.32 -22.36 -22.85
CA THR A 821 9.57 -22.54 -23.60
C THR A 821 9.43 -23.64 -24.65
N ALA A 822 8.83 -24.78 -24.30
CA ALA A 822 8.61 -25.87 -25.23
C ALA A 822 7.71 -25.44 -26.41
N GLN A 823 6.64 -24.70 -26.12
CA GLN A 823 5.73 -24.16 -27.14
C GLN A 823 6.47 -23.19 -28.07
N ARG A 824 7.28 -22.27 -27.55
CA ARG A 824 8.10 -21.35 -28.37
C ARG A 824 9.06 -22.11 -29.29
N GLN A 825 9.75 -23.13 -28.77
CA GLN A 825 10.67 -23.96 -29.56
C GLN A 825 9.95 -24.75 -30.65
N MET A 826 8.79 -25.34 -30.32
CA MET A 826 7.97 -26.07 -31.28
C MET A 826 7.49 -25.17 -32.41
N ARG A 827 7.03 -23.94 -32.10
CA ARG A 827 6.62 -22.96 -33.12
C ARG A 827 7.78 -22.54 -34.02
N ALA A 828 8.97 -22.34 -33.45
CA ALA A 828 10.16 -22.01 -34.23
C ALA A 828 10.53 -23.16 -35.20
N SER A 829 10.44 -24.41 -34.74
CA SER A 829 10.70 -25.60 -35.56
C SER A 829 9.67 -25.80 -36.68
N GLU A 830 8.38 -25.59 -36.40
CA GLU A 830 7.32 -25.64 -37.42
C GLU A 830 7.50 -24.55 -38.49
N ALA A 831 7.79 -23.32 -38.06
CA ALA A 831 8.06 -22.21 -38.97
C ALA A 831 9.27 -22.49 -39.87
N ALA A 832 10.35 -23.04 -39.31
CA ALA A 832 11.53 -23.43 -40.08
C ALA A 832 11.25 -24.54 -41.11
N ARG A 833 10.28 -25.42 -40.83
CA ARG A 833 9.85 -26.51 -41.73
C ARG A 833 8.71 -26.10 -42.68
N GLY A 834 8.18 -24.88 -42.57
CA GLY A 834 7.03 -24.43 -43.35
C GLY A 834 5.72 -25.18 -43.03
N VAL A 835 5.61 -25.78 -41.84
CA VAL A 835 4.42 -26.52 -41.41
C VAL A 835 3.48 -25.56 -40.69
N ALA A 836 2.25 -25.41 -41.17
CA ALA A 836 1.22 -24.64 -40.51
C ALA A 836 0.51 -25.48 -39.44
N TRP A 837 0.20 -24.88 -38.29
CA TRP A 837 -0.59 -25.55 -37.26
C TRP A 837 -2.04 -25.72 -37.72
N GLU A 838 -2.55 -26.94 -37.61
CA GLU A 838 -3.94 -27.26 -37.90
C GLU A 838 -4.72 -27.54 -36.60
N PRO A 839 -5.79 -26.76 -36.32
CA PRO A 839 -6.68 -27.05 -35.21
C PRO A 839 -7.40 -28.39 -35.37
N LEU A 840 -7.62 -29.06 -34.24
CA LEU A 840 -8.14 -30.42 -34.18
C LEU A 840 -9.64 -30.46 -34.43
N PHE A 841 -10.41 -29.56 -33.81
CA PHE A 841 -11.87 -29.61 -33.82
C PHE A 841 -12.52 -28.47 -34.61
N PHE A 842 -11.81 -27.38 -34.86
CA PHE A 842 -12.37 -26.20 -35.49
C PHE A 842 -11.76 -25.90 -36.86
N ARG A 843 -12.55 -25.30 -37.75
CA ARG A 843 -12.08 -24.72 -39.01
C ARG A 843 -12.42 -23.25 -39.07
N SER A 844 -11.50 -22.47 -39.63
CA SER A 844 -11.78 -21.09 -40.02
C SER A 844 -12.43 -21.05 -41.40
N ARG A 845 -13.45 -20.22 -41.55
CA ARG A 845 -14.12 -19.88 -42.81
C ARG A 845 -13.99 -18.40 -43.11
N HIS A 846 -14.14 -18.01 -44.38
CA HIS A 846 -14.17 -16.60 -44.74
C HIS A 846 -15.39 -15.90 -44.15
N GLY A 847 -15.29 -14.60 -43.85
CA GLY A 847 -16.39 -13.84 -43.22
C GLY A 847 -17.66 -13.80 -44.07
N ASP A 848 -17.51 -13.81 -45.40
CA ASP A 848 -18.63 -13.80 -46.36
C ASP A 848 -19.46 -15.09 -46.31
N GLU A 849 -18.87 -16.20 -45.86
CA GLU A 849 -19.55 -17.50 -45.74
C GLU A 849 -20.36 -17.61 -44.43
N HIS A 850 -20.45 -16.53 -43.64
CA HIS A 850 -21.19 -16.53 -42.38
C HIS A 850 -22.67 -16.10 -42.56
N ASP A 851 -23.44 -16.90 -43.31
CA ASP A 851 -24.84 -16.60 -43.65
C ASP A 851 -25.73 -16.23 -42.46
N VAL A 852 -25.57 -16.94 -41.33
CA VAL A 852 -26.31 -16.66 -40.09
C VAL A 852 -26.05 -15.24 -39.58
N PHE A 853 -24.80 -14.79 -39.62
CA PHE A 853 -24.44 -13.45 -39.16
C PHE A 853 -25.07 -12.40 -40.07
N HIS A 854 -24.85 -12.49 -41.39
CA HIS A 854 -25.33 -11.50 -42.35
C HIS A 854 -26.85 -11.35 -42.32
N ARG A 855 -27.57 -12.47 -42.24
CA ARG A 855 -29.04 -12.50 -42.12
C ARG A 855 -29.56 -11.86 -40.82
N LEU A 856 -28.86 -12.03 -39.70
CA LEU A 856 -29.31 -11.52 -38.41
C LEU A 856 -28.87 -10.06 -38.19
N ALA A 857 -27.65 -9.72 -38.57
CA ALA A 857 -27.02 -8.42 -38.35
C ALA A 857 -27.62 -7.28 -39.18
N GLU A 858 -28.31 -7.59 -40.28
CA GLU A 858 -28.91 -6.60 -41.18
C GLU A 858 -29.80 -5.59 -40.41
N GLY A 859 -29.47 -4.30 -40.56
CA GLY A 859 -30.19 -3.18 -39.94
C GLY A 859 -29.97 -2.99 -38.42
N THR A 860 -29.16 -3.84 -37.78
CA THR A 860 -28.93 -3.80 -36.31
C THR A 860 -27.68 -3.03 -35.89
N GLY A 861 -26.78 -2.71 -36.84
CA GLY A 861 -25.52 -2.02 -36.58
C GLY A 861 -24.36 -2.94 -36.17
N TRP A 862 -24.59 -4.25 -36.11
CA TRP A 862 -23.55 -5.26 -35.89
C TRP A 862 -22.46 -5.23 -36.98
N GLN A 863 -21.21 -5.38 -36.57
CA GLN A 863 -20.05 -5.44 -37.48
C GLN A 863 -19.31 -6.76 -37.33
N LEU A 864 -19.04 -7.44 -38.45
CA LEU A 864 -18.25 -8.67 -38.47
C LEU A 864 -16.77 -8.32 -38.47
N HIS A 865 -16.05 -8.69 -37.41
CA HIS A 865 -14.61 -8.43 -37.27
C HIS A 865 -13.75 -9.63 -37.70
N HIS A 866 -14.11 -10.31 -38.79
CA HIS A 866 -13.45 -11.54 -39.25
C HIS A 866 -11.95 -11.36 -39.54
N ASP A 867 -11.52 -10.20 -40.04
CA ASP A 867 -10.09 -9.88 -40.23
C ASP A 867 -9.29 -9.94 -38.92
N LYS A 868 -9.93 -9.57 -37.81
CA LYS A 868 -9.29 -9.55 -36.48
C LYS A 868 -9.25 -10.92 -35.82
N THR A 869 -10.06 -11.87 -36.29
CA THR A 869 -10.21 -13.22 -35.75
C THR A 869 -9.72 -14.31 -36.71
N LYS A 870 -8.96 -13.94 -37.76
CA LYS A 870 -8.48 -14.87 -38.81
C LYS A 870 -9.62 -15.69 -39.42
N GLY A 871 -10.75 -15.05 -39.67
CA GLY A 871 -11.98 -15.67 -40.17
C GLY A 871 -12.96 -16.02 -39.05
N VAL A 872 -13.93 -16.87 -39.41
CA VAL A 872 -15.02 -17.32 -38.55
C VAL A 872 -14.77 -18.77 -38.17
N TRP A 873 -14.67 -19.04 -36.88
CA TRP A 873 -14.38 -20.38 -36.39
C TRP A 873 -15.67 -21.16 -36.16
N LYS A 874 -15.75 -22.35 -36.76
CA LYS A 874 -16.87 -23.29 -36.67
C LYS A 874 -16.33 -24.66 -36.30
N VAL A 875 -17.05 -25.40 -35.46
CA VAL A 875 -16.73 -26.79 -35.17
C VAL A 875 -16.85 -27.64 -36.44
N ASP A 876 -15.98 -28.64 -36.57
CA ASP A 876 -16.08 -29.71 -37.56
C ASP A 876 -16.60 -30.97 -36.87
N ASP A 877 -17.92 -31.17 -36.91
CA ASP A 877 -18.59 -32.32 -36.26
C ASP A 877 -18.01 -33.66 -36.69
N ALA A 878 -17.49 -33.76 -37.92
CA ALA A 878 -16.88 -34.99 -38.41
C ALA A 878 -15.51 -35.25 -37.76
N ARG A 879 -14.76 -34.20 -37.42
CA ARG A 879 -13.50 -34.33 -36.67
C ARG A 879 -13.76 -34.70 -35.21
N VAL A 880 -14.73 -34.04 -34.56
CA VAL A 880 -15.11 -34.34 -33.18
C VAL A 880 -15.52 -35.81 -33.04
N LYS A 881 -16.36 -36.32 -33.95
CA LYS A 881 -16.82 -37.73 -33.92
C LYS A 881 -15.73 -38.77 -34.23
N LYS A 882 -14.67 -38.39 -34.96
CA LYS A 882 -13.59 -39.31 -35.37
C LYS A 882 -12.37 -39.26 -34.45
N ALA A 883 -12.27 -38.26 -33.58
CA ALA A 883 -11.11 -38.07 -32.73
C ALA A 883 -10.98 -39.20 -31.69
N GLN A 884 -9.76 -39.73 -31.53
CA GLN A 884 -9.43 -40.73 -30.52
C GLN A 884 -8.16 -40.30 -29.79
N ARG A 885 -8.12 -40.45 -28.46
CA ARG A 885 -6.94 -40.17 -27.64
C ARG A 885 -5.86 -41.25 -27.88
N PRO A 886 -4.56 -40.91 -28.00
CA PRO A 886 -4.03 -39.55 -28.05
C PRO A 886 -4.32 -38.88 -29.40
N PHE A 887 -4.84 -37.66 -29.37
CA PHE A 887 -5.34 -36.93 -30.55
C PHE A 887 -4.25 -36.60 -31.56
N ARG A 888 -3.00 -36.46 -31.10
CA ARG A 888 -1.86 -36.04 -31.91
C ARG A 888 -0.71 -37.06 -31.90
N GLY A 889 -1.02 -38.34 -31.66
CA GLY A 889 -0.02 -39.41 -31.60
C GLY A 889 1.01 -39.17 -30.48
N ASP A 890 2.30 -39.25 -30.81
CA ASP A 890 3.39 -39.05 -29.84
C ASP A 890 3.68 -37.56 -29.52
N LEU A 891 3.10 -36.63 -30.28
CA LEU A 891 3.33 -35.21 -30.08
C LEU A 891 2.63 -34.70 -28.81
N THR A 892 3.39 -34.11 -27.89
CA THR A 892 2.87 -33.48 -26.65
C THR A 892 3.06 -31.96 -26.66
N PRO A 893 2.43 -31.20 -25.75
CA PRO A 893 2.73 -29.77 -25.58
C PRO A 893 4.20 -29.47 -25.23
N PHE A 894 4.98 -30.48 -24.83
CA PHE A 894 6.39 -30.35 -24.49
C PHE A 894 7.34 -30.68 -25.66
N GLY A 895 6.81 -31.17 -26.79
CA GLY A 895 7.60 -31.70 -27.90
C GLY A 895 7.25 -33.14 -28.25
N TYR A 896 8.01 -33.70 -29.19
CA TYR A 896 8.02 -35.14 -29.51
C TYR A 896 8.86 -35.92 -28.51
#